data_AF-A0A1G1P709-F1
#
_entry.id   AF-A0A1G1P709-F1
#
_cell.length_a   1.000
_cell.length_b   1.000
_cell.length_c   1.000
_cell.angle_alpha   90.00
_cell.angle_beta   90.00
_cell.angle_gamma   90.00
#
_symmetry.space_group_name_H-M   'P 1'
#
loop_
_entity.id
_entity.type
_entity.pdbx_description
1 polymer ?
#
loop_
_entity_poly.entity_id
_entity_poly.type
_entity_poly.pdbx_seq_one_letter_code
_entity_poly.pdbx_strand_id
1 'polypeptide(L)'
;MRSPIPLRHLIQVLFGSVLILAFISAISRRVSHTYLEDDLLWFIPFILQLAEKNDLWAFIRLLHTGDLLLIDGIYFLFLVLAFGFNFGGHVIVSVIIHFVNTILFYILLKKRLNLTFETSFASAFIYLVFYGHFHVYVWPFSAHHLFVFFFFFSILCLYLKADALMGREKYFTRYYWLTLLFSVAASFQRLSILIIPLTIFLHIIFATSDNRKILKKYTLWLPLFSIFIIYPSIVLLMGGHGDVLSKFLGPFYDVMGKTQSPFRILGWVVVCVICLFSFRFILAKLLSKKDEDFLYSIIAKLSLGCLLIPRVVFLCLCIFVWPFSSALEDDVMMRWQGIASPSLASPLMAAGWLLTVMMMACFLWVMIKENRHLIIFIPLYVMTVSFFSTHGVYLSSRYLLYAAPILSVTLCISCVEMLPRILSDRVKTRYLSVFSALIFLILFFNIAAIKWRLDRTGVVDYHWGYDYVKIASVIRDDLRQKGDSSGHLCISGLQDIPYKEGWRRGILIYFDFDRYDPFRLILTSVLNKKNIHLTIAEDCEETSRHYLINDFTVLDDKGESVEPFYRYFQSAFKSLGEGNMAKAAEALEQAVYHKPFLIRFVSDRRATQTMPSDFLMEKAADVIYKIYATYYDGDRKMNYIDNMIQIEAQDYGMAAALLSYFKGARESREESAALLKEASLFMAKEDIMDYPRWAYHADAKFGDFYDFIEKNDAVFSRRIMPRAGVSVETYKGFNIVWHEDFYFALPENEGQFSLVKYKNKRYENCFVAKTRHEVKDSIDALGLDYSQEKGTAKEASGRILLDAQGFRVIKEGDMYYCFAAPTGRQVGEELVFKARSLLEAKLVLQTFSGL
;
A
#
# COMPACT_ATOMS: atom_id res chain seq x y z
N MET A 1 -35.79 -7.49 35.73
CA MET A 1 -34.71 -6.48 35.76
C MET A 1 -33.49 -7.08 35.08
N ARG A 2 -32.93 -6.47 34.03
CA ARG A 2 -31.68 -6.94 33.41
C ARG A 2 -30.54 -6.63 34.38
N SER A 3 -29.68 -7.61 34.67
CA SER A 3 -28.48 -7.37 35.47
C SER A 3 -27.63 -6.27 34.82
N PRO A 4 -27.04 -5.35 35.60
CA PRO A 4 -26.17 -4.32 35.06
C PRO A 4 -25.03 -4.97 34.28
N ILE A 5 -24.69 -4.40 33.13
CA ILE A 5 -23.55 -4.84 32.32
C ILE A 5 -22.30 -4.71 33.20
N PRO A 6 -21.52 -5.77 33.39
CA PRO A 6 -20.27 -5.70 34.14
C PRO A 6 -19.38 -4.55 33.64
N LEU A 7 -18.86 -3.72 34.54
CA LEU A 7 -18.01 -2.55 34.23
C LEU A 7 -16.88 -2.90 33.24
N ARG A 8 -16.32 -4.11 33.36
CA ARG A 8 -15.28 -4.63 32.46
C ARG A 8 -15.72 -4.71 30.99
N HIS A 9 -16.97 -5.11 30.72
CA HIS A 9 -17.50 -5.16 29.36
C HIS A 9 -17.74 -3.76 28.81
N LEU A 10 -18.20 -2.82 29.64
CA LEU A 10 -18.36 -1.42 29.22
C LEU A 10 -17.02 -0.82 28.78
N ILE A 11 -15.95 -1.05 29.57
CA ILE A 11 -14.58 -0.59 29.22
C ILE A 11 -14.12 -1.22 27.90
N GLN A 12 -14.32 -2.53 27.71
CA GLN A 12 -13.95 -3.21 26.46
C GLN A 12 -14.71 -2.69 25.24
N VAL A 13 -16.00 -2.36 25.40
CA VAL A 13 -16.82 -1.78 24.34
C VAL A 13 -16.34 -0.36 24.00
N LEU A 14 -16.15 0.51 25.00
CA LEU A 14 -15.63 1.87 24.79
C LEU A 14 -14.27 1.84 24.10
N PHE A 15 -13.38 0.97 24.58
CA PHE A 15 -12.06 0.79 23.98
C PHE A 15 -12.14 0.29 22.53
N GLY A 16 -12.98 -0.72 22.28
CA GLY A 16 -13.25 -1.20 20.92
C GLY A 16 -13.82 -0.12 20.01
N SER A 17 -14.70 0.75 20.51
CA SER A 17 -15.23 1.88 19.75
C SER A 17 -14.14 2.88 19.36
N VAL A 18 -13.24 3.24 20.29
CA VAL A 18 -12.10 4.14 20.00
C VAL A 18 -11.19 3.54 18.93
N LEU A 19 -10.87 2.25 19.03
CA LEU A 19 -10.05 1.59 18.02
C LEU A 19 -10.75 1.46 16.67
N ILE A 20 -12.06 1.20 16.64
CA ILE A 20 -12.85 1.21 15.39
C ILE A 20 -12.80 2.61 14.76
N LEU A 21 -12.96 3.68 15.54
CA LEU A 21 -12.85 5.04 15.03
C LEU A 21 -11.44 5.34 14.50
N ALA A 22 -10.39 4.90 15.19
CA ALA A 22 -9.01 5.02 14.73
C ALA A 22 -8.78 4.24 13.43
N PHE A 23 -9.31 3.02 13.33
CA PHE A 23 -9.25 2.20 12.13
C PHE A 23 -10.01 2.83 10.96
N ILE A 24 -11.25 3.30 11.18
CA ILE A 24 -12.04 4.01 10.17
C ILE A 24 -11.31 5.28 9.72
N SER A 25 -10.73 6.03 10.65
CA SER A 25 -9.94 7.22 10.33
C SER A 25 -8.67 6.90 9.53
N ALA A 26 -8.02 5.76 9.81
CA ALA A 26 -6.87 5.31 9.03
C ALA A 26 -7.26 5.00 7.58
N ILE A 27 -8.40 4.33 7.36
CA ILE A 27 -8.85 3.94 6.02
C ILE A 27 -9.65 5.04 5.28
N SER A 28 -10.23 6.02 5.98
CA SER A 28 -11.11 7.03 5.36
C SER A 28 -10.39 7.89 4.32
N ARG A 29 -9.09 8.10 4.46
CA ARG A 29 -8.26 8.79 3.46
C ARG A 29 -8.23 8.09 2.11
N ARG A 30 -8.41 6.76 2.08
CA ARG A 30 -8.48 5.98 0.84
C ARG A 30 -9.83 6.04 0.15
N VAL A 31 -10.91 6.27 0.89
CA VAL A 31 -12.24 6.45 0.29
C VAL A 31 -12.26 7.67 -0.63
N SER A 32 -11.40 8.66 -0.40
CA SER A 32 -11.27 9.85 -1.27
C SER A 32 -10.18 9.77 -2.33
N HIS A 33 -9.23 8.83 -2.24
CA HIS A 33 -8.10 8.71 -3.16
C HIS A 33 -7.82 7.24 -3.46
N THR A 34 -8.11 6.82 -4.67
CA THR A 34 -8.03 5.43 -5.05
C THR A 34 -6.78 5.10 -5.83
N TYR A 35 -6.10 4.14 -5.24
CA TYR A 35 -5.12 3.24 -5.82
C TYR A 35 -5.51 2.86 -7.24
N LEU A 36 -4.65 3.10 -8.22
CA LEU A 36 -4.73 2.49 -9.54
C LEU A 36 -3.75 1.31 -9.56
N GLU A 37 -4.09 0.16 -8.97
CA GLU A 37 -3.32 -1.05 -9.29
C GLU A 37 -3.67 -1.55 -10.68
N ASP A 38 -2.73 -2.27 -11.30
CA ASP A 38 -2.75 -2.74 -12.70
C ASP A 38 -4.11 -3.30 -13.12
N ASP A 39 -4.73 -4.14 -12.30
CA ASP A 39 -6.05 -4.73 -12.59
C ASP A 39 -7.11 -3.65 -12.84
N LEU A 40 -7.13 -2.54 -12.10
CA LEU A 40 -8.14 -1.49 -12.24
C LEU A 40 -8.09 -0.77 -13.60
N LEU A 41 -6.88 -0.63 -14.17
CA LEU A 41 -6.65 0.14 -15.39
C LEU A 41 -7.13 -0.57 -16.65
N TRP A 42 -7.01 -1.91 -16.71
CA TRP A 42 -7.43 -2.68 -17.89
C TRP A 42 -8.70 -3.50 -17.66
N PHE A 43 -8.99 -3.92 -16.43
CA PHE A 43 -10.07 -4.88 -16.15
C PHE A 43 -11.46 -4.25 -16.15
N ILE A 44 -11.62 -3.02 -15.63
CA ILE A 44 -12.95 -2.35 -15.62
C ILE A 44 -13.38 -2.01 -17.04
N PRO A 45 -12.53 -1.38 -17.88
CA PRO A 45 -12.90 -1.14 -19.27
C PRO A 45 -13.20 -2.45 -20.01
N PHE A 46 -12.47 -3.53 -19.71
CA PHE A 46 -12.72 -4.86 -20.27
C PHE A 46 -14.07 -5.45 -19.85
N ILE A 47 -14.41 -5.45 -18.56
CA ILE A 47 -15.70 -5.95 -18.06
C ILE A 47 -16.87 -5.14 -18.60
N LEU A 48 -16.73 -3.81 -18.65
CA LEU A 48 -17.75 -2.93 -19.23
C LEU A 48 -17.95 -3.21 -20.72
N GLN A 49 -16.86 -3.33 -21.48
CA GLN A 49 -16.92 -3.65 -22.89
C GLN A 49 -17.54 -5.05 -23.14
N LEU A 50 -17.24 -6.03 -22.28
CA LEU A 50 -17.85 -7.35 -22.35
C LEU A 50 -19.35 -7.29 -22.04
N ALA A 51 -19.76 -6.55 -21.02
CA ALA A 51 -21.16 -6.39 -20.64
C ALA A 51 -21.98 -5.66 -21.72
N GLU A 52 -21.38 -4.68 -22.41
CA GLU A 52 -22.03 -3.93 -23.48
C GLU A 52 -22.19 -4.75 -24.77
N LYS A 53 -21.21 -5.61 -25.10
CA LYS A 53 -21.18 -6.36 -26.37
C LYS A 53 -21.92 -7.70 -26.33
N ASN A 54 -22.30 -8.18 -25.16
CA ASN A 54 -22.87 -9.52 -24.99
C ASN A 54 -24.21 -9.45 -24.26
N ASP A 55 -25.17 -10.28 -24.65
CA ASP A 55 -26.36 -10.49 -23.82
C ASP A 55 -25.98 -11.08 -22.46
N LEU A 56 -26.87 -10.97 -21.48
CA LEU A 56 -26.61 -11.43 -20.10
C LEU A 56 -26.13 -12.90 -20.04
N TRP A 57 -26.64 -13.78 -20.89
CA TRP A 57 -26.29 -15.20 -20.88
C TRP A 57 -24.96 -15.48 -21.58
N ALA A 58 -24.62 -14.72 -22.61
CA ALA A 58 -23.31 -14.73 -23.24
C ALA A 58 -22.25 -14.16 -22.29
N PHE A 59 -22.55 -13.07 -21.58
CA PHE A 59 -21.68 -12.48 -20.56
C PHE A 59 -21.42 -13.45 -19.39
N ILE A 60 -22.48 -14.08 -18.84
CA ILE A 60 -22.35 -15.10 -17.79
C ILE A 60 -21.48 -16.28 -18.25
N ARG A 61 -21.64 -16.74 -19.50
CA ARG A 61 -20.80 -17.80 -20.07
C ARG A 61 -19.34 -17.36 -20.17
N LEU A 62 -19.08 -16.12 -20.57
CA LEU A 62 -17.73 -15.55 -20.68
C LEU A 62 -17.03 -15.44 -19.32
N LEU A 63 -17.78 -15.09 -18.28
CA LEU A 63 -17.36 -15.11 -16.87
C LEU A 63 -17.18 -16.53 -16.29
N HIS A 64 -17.47 -17.59 -17.05
CA HIS A 64 -17.20 -18.98 -16.67
C HIS A 64 -16.01 -19.58 -17.44
N THR A 65 -15.62 -18.97 -18.56
CA THR A 65 -14.55 -19.50 -19.43
C THR A 65 -13.17 -18.88 -19.17
N GLY A 66 -13.07 -17.85 -18.31
CA GLY A 66 -11.84 -17.08 -18.08
C GLY A 66 -11.30 -17.10 -16.65
N ASP A 67 -10.34 -16.21 -16.36
CA ASP A 67 -9.73 -16.03 -15.02
C ASP A 67 -10.65 -15.31 -14.01
N LEU A 68 -11.83 -14.86 -14.45
CA LEU A 68 -12.89 -14.25 -13.65
C LEU A 68 -13.89 -15.30 -13.20
N LEU A 69 -14.32 -15.27 -11.93
CA LEU A 69 -15.44 -16.09 -11.45
C LEU A 69 -16.77 -15.36 -11.64
N LEU A 70 -17.87 -16.10 -11.68
CA LEU A 70 -19.21 -15.54 -11.86
C LEU A 70 -19.61 -14.54 -10.77
N ILE A 71 -19.34 -14.85 -9.50
CA ILE A 71 -19.63 -13.89 -8.42
C ILE A 71 -18.77 -12.65 -8.56
N ASP A 72 -17.51 -12.81 -8.98
CA ASP A 72 -16.60 -11.68 -9.16
C ASP A 72 -17.15 -10.77 -10.27
N GLY A 73 -17.49 -11.34 -11.43
CA GLY A 73 -18.07 -10.58 -12.54
C GLY A 73 -19.42 -9.94 -12.22
N ILE A 74 -20.33 -10.63 -11.50
CA ILE A 74 -21.60 -10.04 -11.05
C ILE A 74 -21.36 -8.92 -10.03
N TYR A 75 -20.44 -9.13 -9.09
CA TYR A 75 -20.06 -8.13 -8.09
C TYR A 75 -19.47 -6.88 -8.77
N PHE A 76 -18.55 -7.05 -9.71
CA PHE A 76 -17.94 -5.95 -10.45
C PHE A 76 -18.97 -5.20 -11.27
N LEU A 77 -19.84 -5.91 -11.99
CA LEU A 77 -20.93 -5.29 -12.73
C LEU A 77 -21.84 -4.47 -11.79
N PHE A 78 -22.23 -5.04 -10.64
CA PHE A 78 -23.04 -4.34 -9.66
C PHE A 78 -22.36 -3.08 -9.12
N LEU A 79 -21.08 -3.16 -8.76
CA LEU A 79 -20.33 -2.00 -8.27
C LEU A 79 -20.25 -0.89 -9.31
N VAL A 80 -19.99 -1.24 -10.57
CA VAL A 80 -19.91 -0.27 -11.66
C VAL A 80 -21.28 0.33 -11.96
N LEU A 81 -22.37 -0.45 -11.87
CA LEU A 81 -23.73 0.09 -12.02
C LEU A 81 -24.14 1.01 -10.85
N ALA A 82 -23.76 0.67 -9.62
CA ALA A 82 -24.16 1.41 -8.43
C ALA A 82 -23.33 2.68 -8.19
N PHE A 83 -22.03 2.62 -8.46
CA PHE A 83 -21.08 3.69 -8.11
C PHE A 83 -20.32 4.24 -9.33
N GLY A 84 -20.53 3.71 -10.53
CA GLY A 84 -19.72 4.06 -11.70
C GLY A 84 -18.23 3.77 -11.46
N PHE A 85 -17.38 4.68 -11.92
CA PHE A 85 -15.94 4.67 -11.62
C PHE A 85 -15.59 5.36 -10.28
N ASN A 86 -16.57 5.58 -9.40
CA ASN A 86 -16.29 6.04 -8.05
C ASN A 86 -15.73 4.90 -7.20
N PHE A 87 -14.44 4.68 -7.33
CA PHE A 87 -13.68 3.69 -6.58
C PHE A 87 -13.79 3.85 -5.05
N GLY A 88 -14.06 5.05 -4.55
CA GLY A 88 -14.34 5.28 -3.13
C GLY A 88 -15.55 4.49 -2.64
N GLY A 89 -16.60 4.44 -3.46
CA GLY A 89 -17.78 3.62 -3.21
C GLY A 89 -17.45 2.13 -3.17
N HIS A 90 -16.56 1.67 -4.05
CA HIS A 90 -16.12 0.27 -4.10
C HIS A 90 -15.31 -0.11 -2.84
N VAL A 91 -14.40 0.76 -2.38
CA VAL A 91 -13.67 0.56 -1.12
C VAL A 91 -14.62 0.50 0.07
N ILE A 92 -15.62 1.39 0.13
CA ILE A 92 -16.63 1.36 1.20
C ILE A 92 -17.32 -0.02 1.27
N VAL A 93 -17.68 -0.60 0.13
CA VAL A 93 -18.30 -1.94 0.09
C VAL A 93 -17.36 -3.00 0.63
N SER A 94 -16.08 -3.00 0.23
CA SER A 94 -15.06 -3.92 0.76
C SER A 94 -14.91 -3.78 2.29
N VAL A 95 -14.82 -2.55 2.79
CA VAL A 95 -14.73 -2.25 4.23
C VAL A 95 -15.96 -2.78 4.98
N ILE A 96 -17.17 -2.53 4.46
CA ILE A 96 -18.42 -3.03 5.05
C ILE A 96 -18.41 -4.56 5.13
N ILE A 97 -18.02 -5.25 4.05
CA ILE A 97 -17.96 -6.71 4.02
C ILE A 97 -16.94 -7.23 5.04
N HIS A 98 -15.80 -6.54 5.22
CA HIS A 98 -14.81 -6.90 6.24
C HIS A 98 -15.34 -6.75 7.68
N PHE A 99 -16.10 -5.70 7.96
CA PHE A 99 -16.81 -5.55 9.24
C PHE A 99 -17.84 -6.67 9.45
N VAL A 100 -18.60 -7.01 8.41
CA VAL A 100 -19.56 -8.13 8.46
C VAL A 100 -18.84 -9.45 8.75
N ASN A 101 -17.71 -9.72 8.09
CA ASN A 101 -16.89 -10.91 8.35
C ASN A 101 -16.38 -10.95 9.79
N THR A 102 -15.92 -9.81 10.32
CA THR A 102 -15.50 -9.67 11.71
C THR A 102 -16.63 -10.01 12.69
N ILE A 103 -17.84 -9.51 12.44
CA ILE A 103 -19.02 -9.79 13.26
C ILE A 103 -19.41 -11.27 13.18
N LEU A 104 -19.44 -11.84 11.97
CA LEU A 104 -19.72 -13.27 11.77
C LEU A 104 -18.69 -14.14 12.48
N PHE A 105 -17.41 -13.76 12.42
CA PHE A 105 -16.34 -14.46 13.13
C PHE A 105 -16.53 -14.39 14.65
N TYR A 106 -16.83 -13.22 15.20
CA TYR A 106 -17.20 -13.09 16.63
C TYR A 106 -18.40 -13.97 17.00
N ILE A 107 -19.46 -14.00 16.17
CA ILE A 107 -20.65 -14.83 16.40
C ILE A 107 -20.29 -16.32 16.37
N LEU A 108 -19.46 -16.74 15.42
CA LEU A 108 -18.97 -18.11 15.32
C LEU A 108 -18.25 -18.51 16.62
N LEU A 109 -17.24 -17.74 17.04
CA LEU A 109 -16.46 -18.00 18.24
C LEU A 109 -17.32 -18.00 19.51
N LYS A 110 -18.14 -16.97 19.69
CA LYS A 110 -18.90 -16.78 20.94
C LYS A 110 -20.14 -17.65 21.04
N LYS A 111 -20.97 -17.70 19.98
CA LYS A 111 -22.32 -18.30 20.01
C LYS A 111 -22.39 -19.70 19.42
N ARG A 112 -21.36 -20.15 18.71
CA ARG A 112 -21.34 -21.50 18.10
C ARG A 112 -20.27 -22.39 18.69
N LEU A 113 -19.09 -21.84 18.95
CA LEU A 113 -17.98 -22.57 19.58
C LEU A 113 -17.93 -22.39 21.10
N ASN A 114 -18.80 -21.57 21.69
CA ASN A 114 -18.89 -21.35 23.14
C ASN A 114 -17.59 -20.86 23.79
N LEU A 115 -16.76 -20.10 23.08
CA LEU A 115 -15.59 -19.47 23.68
C LEU A 115 -15.98 -18.35 24.66
N THR A 116 -15.03 -17.93 25.50
CA THR A 116 -15.25 -16.79 26.40
C THR A 116 -15.49 -15.49 25.61
N PHE A 117 -16.10 -14.49 26.27
CA PHE A 117 -16.32 -13.19 25.62
C PHE A 117 -14.99 -12.55 25.23
N GLU A 118 -14.02 -12.59 26.13
CA GLU A 118 -12.69 -12.00 26.00
C GLU A 118 -11.91 -12.61 24.84
N THR A 119 -11.85 -13.95 24.75
CA THR A 119 -11.21 -14.64 23.63
C THR A 119 -11.89 -14.30 22.30
N SER A 120 -13.22 -14.36 22.26
CA SER A 120 -13.98 -14.13 21.03
C SER A 120 -13.83 -12.68 20.55
N PHE A 121 -13.92 -11.72 21.47
CA PHE A 121 -13.79 -10.30 21.18
C PHE A 121 -12.38 -9.96 20.71
N ALA A 122 -11.35 -10.36 21.46
CA ALA A 122 -9.96 -10.10 21.09
C ALA A 122 -9.59 -10.75 19.75
N SER A 123 -10.01 -11.99 19.50
CA SER A 123 -9.73 -12.67 18.22
C SER A 123 -10.37 -11.94 17.04
N ALA A 124 -11.64 -11.54 17.17
CA ALA A 124 -12.34 -10.81 16.13
C ALA A 124 -11.71 -9.43 15.90
N PHE A 125 -11.27 -8.75 16.96
CA PHE A 125 -10.67 -7.44 16.83
C PHE A 125 -9.27 -7.48 16.21
N ILE A 126 -8.46 -8.49 16.56
CA ILE A 126 -7.18 -8.75 15.88
C ILE A 126 -7.45 -9.04 14.40
N TYR A 127 -8.45 -9.86 14.06
CA TYR A 127 -8.85 -10.12 12.68
C TYR A 127 -9.26 -8.84 11.93
N LEU A 128 -10.02 -7.94 12.57
CA LEU A 128 -10.44 -6.68 11.98
C LEU A 128 -9.26 -5.81 11.55
N VAL A 129 -8.28 -5.63 12.43
CA VAL A 129 -7.16 -4.72 12.19
C VAL A 129 -5.95 -5.40 11.59
N PHE A 130 -5.98 -6.71 11.32
CA PHE A 130 -4.79 -7.45 10.91
C PHE A 130 -4.19 -6.86 9.63
N TYR A 131 -2.98 -6.31 9.73
CA TYR A 131 -2.29 -5.64 8.64
C TYR A 131 -2.11 -6.58 7.44
N GLY A 132 -1.83 -7.86 7.65
CA GLY A 132 -1.70 -8.82 6.53
C GLY A 132 -2.92 -8.88 5.61
N HIS A 133 -4.10 -8.42 6.06
CA HIS A 133 -5.34 -8.39 5.27
C HIS A 133 -5.72 -7.01 4.78
N PHE A 134 -4.98 -5.95 5.13
CA PHE A 134 -5.48 -4.59 4.93
C PHE A 134 -5.74 -4.26 3.47
N HIS A 135 -4.86 -4.73 2.59
CA HIS A 135 -5.04 -4.61 1.14
C HIS A 135 -6.34 -5.24 0.63
N VAL A 136 -6.87 -6.28 1.28
CA VAL A 136 -8.09 -6.99 0.88
C VAL A 136 -9.37 -6.22 1.21
N TYR A 137 -9.31 -5.18 2.03
CA TYR A 137 -10.50 -4.38 2.33
C TYR A 137 -10.35 -2.91 1.95
N VAL A 138 -9.13 -2.42 1.70
CA VAL A 138 -8.92 -1.05 1.18
C VAL A 138 -8.81 -1.00 -0.34
N TRP A 139 -8.80 -2.13 -1.04
CA TRP A 139 -8.71 -2.20 -2.51
C TRP A 139 -10.13 -2.22 -3.12
N PRO A 140 -10.46 -1.35 -4.10
CA PRO A 140 -11.79 -1.25 -4.70
C PRO A 140 -12.43 -2.59 -5.11
N PHE A 141 -11.64 -3.52 -5.63
CA PHE A 141 -12.15 -4.79 -6.15
C PHE A 141 -11.78 -6.03 -5.35
N SER A 142 -11.16 -5.85 -4.20
CA SER A 142 -10.76 -6.94 -3.32
C SER A 142 -11.90 -7.65 -2.60
N ALA A 143 -13.13 -7.11 -2.59
CA ALA A 143 -14.21 -7.72 -1.82
C ALA A 143 -14.53 -9.16 -2.23
N HIS A 144 -14.18 -9.57 -3.46
CA HIS A 144 -14.32 -10.96 -3.87
C HIS A 144 -13.52 -11.93 -2.98
N HIS A 145 -12.32 -11.54 -2.56
CA HIS A 145 -11.55 -12.29 -1.56
C HIS A 145 -12.24 -12.28 -0.18
N LEU A 146 -12.89 -11.18 0.19
CA LEU A 146 -13.67 -11.09 1.44
C LEU A 146 -14.94 -11.96 1.39
N PHE A 147 -15.53 -12.17 0.21
CA PHE A 147 -16.68 -13.04 0.05
C PHE A 147 -16.37 -14.49 0.40
N VAL A 148 -15.13 -14.94 0.22
CA VAL A 148 -14.70 -16.28 0.66
C VAL A 148 -14.93 -16.44 2.17
N PHE A 149 -14.57 -15.44 2.98
CA PHE A 149 -14.77 -15.46 4.43
C PHE A 149 -16.20 -15.20 4.84
N PHE A 150 -16.90 -14.35 4.10
CA PHE A 150 -18.33 -14.13 4.28
C PHE A 150 -19.10 -15.44 4.17
N PHE A 151 -18.89 -16.18 3.08
CA PHE A 151 -19.52 -17.47 2.87
C PHE A 151 -19.04 -18.51 3.88
N PHE A 152 -17.73 -18.60 4.13
CA PHE A 152 -17.17 -19.53 5.10
C PHE A 152 -17.77 -19.34 6.51
N PHE A 153 -17.74 -18.13 7.07
CA PHE A 153 -18.29 -17.87 8.40
C PHE A 153 -19.81 -17.96 8.45
N SER A 154 -20.52 -17.49 7.41
CA SER A 154 -21.98 -17.59 7.33
C SER A 154 -22.44 -19.05 7.31
N ILE A 155 -21.86 -19.88 6.44
CA ILE A 155 -22.21 -21.29 6.31
C ILE A 155 -21.90 -22.03 7.61
N LEU A 156 -20.73 -21.81 8.23
CA LEU A 156 -20.43 -22.44 9.53
C LEU A 156 -21.39 -21.99 10.63
N CYS A 157 -21.75 -20.71 10.68
CA CYS A 157 -22.72 -20.20 11.65
C CYS A 157 -24.11 -20.81 11.48
N LEU A 158 -24.56 -21.00 10.23
CA LEU A 158 -25.86 -21.60 9.89
C LEU A 158 -25.83 -23.12 10.13
N TYR A 159 -24.80 -23.81 9.67
CA TYR A 159 -24.55 -25.23 9.85
C TYR A 159 -24.55 -25.62 11.34
N LEU A 160 -23.71 -24.97 12.16
CA LEU A 160 -23.63 -25.28 13.59
C LEU A 160 -24.95 -24.96 14.32
N LYS A 161 -25.72 -23.97 13.83
CA LYS A 161 -27.04 -23.66 14.37
C LYS A 161 -28.07 -24.72 13.99
N ALA A 162 -28.07 -25.18 12.75
CA ALA A 162 -28.92 -26.27 12.29
C ALA A 162 -28.60 -27.56 13.06
N ASP A 163 -27.31 -27.88 13.22
CA ASP A 163 -26.84 -29.05 13.95
C ASP A 163 -27.30 -29.04 15.42
N ALA A 164 -27.18 -27.88 16.10
CA ALA A 164 -27.66 -27.71 17.47
C ALA A 164 -29.19 -27.76 17.62
N LEU A 165 -29.94 -27.59 16.54
CA LEU A 165 -31.40 -27.64 16.51
C LEU A 165 -31.94 -28.97 15.97
N MET A 166 -31.08 -29.95 15.74
CA MET A 166 -31.45 -31.28 15.27
C MET A 166 -32.36 -31.96 16.31
N GLY A 167 -33.67 -31.99 16.02
CA GLY A 167 -34.73 -32.39 16.96
C GLY A 167 -35.84 -31.35 17.14
N ARG A 168 -35.65 -30.11 16.65
CA ARG A 168 -36.69 -29.06 16.59
C ARG A 168 -37.02 -28.74 15.13
N GLU A 169 -37.83 -29.58 14.52
CA GLU A 169 -38.07 -29.67 13.07
C GLU A 169 -38.26 -28.30 12.38
N LYS A 170 -39.21 -27.48 12.84
CA LYS A 170 -39.47 -26.16 12.23
C LYS A 170 -38.24 -25.23 12.19
N TYR A 171 -37.45 -25.20 13.25
CA TYR A 171 -36.27 -24.33 13.31
C TYR A 171 -35.10 -24.95 12.55
N PHE A 172 -34.91 -26.27 12.64
CA PHE A 172 -33.91 -27.00 11.86
C PHE A 172 -34.05 -26.73 10.36
N THR A 173 -35.26 -26.92 9.81
CA THR A 173 -35.54 -26.78 8.37
C THR A 173 -35.16 -25.41 7.83
N ARG A 174 -35.45 -24.33 8.57
CA ARG A 174 -35.08 -22.96 8.17
C ARG A 174 -33.56 -22.79 8.04
N TYR A 175 -32.78 -23.17 9.06
CA TYR A 175 -31.33 -23.00 9.02
C TYR A 175 -30.66 -23.96 8.04
N TYR A 176 -31.20 -25.17 7.87
CA TYR A 176 -30.74 -26.15 6.89
C TYR A 176 -30.83 -25.60 5.46
N TRP A 177 -32.02 -25.13 5.05
CA TRP A 177 -32.19 -24.56 3.70
C TRP A 177 -31.37 -23.30 3.47
N LEU A 178 -31.24 -22.43 4.47
CA LEU A 178 -30.35 -21.27 4.38
C LEU A 178 -28.88 -21.70 4.20
N THR A 179 -28.44 -22.77 4.87
CA THR A 179 -27.08 -23.30 4.72
C THR A 179 -26.84 -23.80 3.30
N LEU A 180 -27.81 -24.53 2.72
CA LEU A 180 -27.71 -25.01 1.34
C LEU A 180 -27.72 -23.86 0.33
N LEU A 181 -28.60 -22.87 0.50
CA LEU A 181 -28.67 -21.69 -0.36
C LEU A 181 -27.34 -20.92 -0.37
N PHE A 182 -26.77 -20.68 0.81
CA PHE A 182 -25.45 -20.03 0.91
C PHE A 182 -24.34 -20.91 0.34
N SER A 183 -24.46 -22.24 0.39
CA SER A 183 -23.49 -23.16 -0.21
C SER A 183 -23.52 -23.12 -1.73
N VAL A 184 -24.70 -22.97 -2.35
CA VAL A 184 -24.82 -22.74 -3.80
C VAL A 184 -24.13 -21.42 -4.17
N ALA A 185 -24.42 -20.34 -3.44
CA ALA A 185 -23.75 -19.06 -3.66
C ALA A 185 -22.22 -19.20 -3.49
N ALA A 186 -21.76 -19.85 -2.42
CA ALA A 186 -20.35 -20.08 -2.15
C ALA A 186 -19.66 -20.97 -3.18
N SER A 187 -20.39 -21.86 -3.87
CA SER A 187 -19.80 -22.69 -4.92
C SER A 187 -19.36 -21.91 -6.15
N PHE A 188 -19.90 -20.72 -6.38
CA PHE A 188 -19.41 -19.83 -7.45
C PHE A 188 -18.08 -19.15 -7.10
N GLN A 189 -17.58 -19.31 -5.86
CA GLN A 189 -16.31 -18.76 -5.38
C GLN A 189 -15.24 -19.88 -5.26
N ARG A 190 -14.10 -19.76 -5.97
CA ARG A 190 -13.10 -20.84 -6.17
C ARG A 190 -12.53 -21.44 -4.88
N LEU A 191 -12.21 -20.60 -3.90
CA LEU A 191 -11.54 -21.02 -2.66
C LEU A 191 -12.48 -21.65 -1.63
N SER A 192 -13.76 -21.25 -1.59
CA SER A 192 -14.75 -21.82 -0.66
C SER A 192 -15.10 -23.27 -0.97
N ILE A 193 -14.90 -23.70 -2.21
CA ILE A 193 -15.34 -25.00 -2.73
C ILE A 193 -14.66 -26.17 -2.04
N LEU A 194 -13.43 -26.01 -1.58
CA LEU A 194 -12.70 -27.06 -0.87
C LEU A 194 -12.80 -26.87 0.65
N ILE A 195 -12.62 -25.64 1.11
CA ILE A 195 -12.47 -25.34 2.55
C ILE A 195 -13.75 -25.66 3.32
N ILE A 196 -14.91 -25.22 2.80
CA ILE A 196 -16.20 -25.36 3.50
C ILE A 196 -16.60 -26.83 3.65
N PRO A 197 -16.69 -27.64 2.57
CA PRO A 197 -17.07 -29.04 2.72
C PRO A 197 -16.05 -29.81 3.55
N LEU A 198 -14.74 -29.58 3.39
CA LEU A 198 -13.73 -30.23 4.21
C LEU A 198 -13.90 -29.90 5.71
N THR A 199 -14.22 -28.64 6.03
CA THR A 199 -14.47 -28.19 7.40
C THR A 199 -15.69 -28.86 8.01
N ILE A 200 -16.80 -28.92 7.29
CA ILE A 200 -18.01 -29.58 7.75
C ILE A 200 -17.78 -31.08 7.88
N PHE A 201 -17.07 -31.69 6.93
CA PHE A 201 -16.70 -33.11 6.97
C PHE A 201 -15.90 -33.44 8.22
N LEU A 202 -14.79 -32.73 8.49
CA LEU A 202 -13.99 -32.95 9.70
C LEU A 202 -14.80 -32.68 10.97
N HIS A 203 -15.65 -31.65 10.98
CA HIS A 203 -16.52 -31.40 12.12
C HIS A 203 -17.46 -32.58 12.41
N ILE A 204 -18.11 -33.16 11.40
CA ILE A 204 -18.99 -34.33 11.59
C ILE A 204 -18.19 -35.49 12.19
N ILE A 205 -17.01 -35.80 11.63
CA ILE A 205 -16.14 -36.91 12.08
C ILE A 205 -15.71 -36.76 13.53
N PHE A 206 -15.17 -35.60 13.89
CA PHE A 206 -14.46 -35.43 15.16
C PHE A 206 -15.34 -34.87 16.27
N ALA A 207 -16.36 -34.07 15.96
CA ALA A 207 -17.26 -33.51 16.98
C ALA A 207 -18.40 -34.46 17.37
N THR A 208 -18.73 -35.46 16.53
CA THR A 208 -19.79 -36.43 16.84
C THR A 208 -19.21 -37.69 17.48
N SER A 209 -19.70 -38.06 18.67
CA SER A 209 -19.19 -39.23 19.40
C SER A 209 -19.67 -40.58 18.83
N ASP A 210 -20.89 -40.64 18.30
CA ASP A 210 -21.54 -41.88 17.86
C ASP A 210 -21.45 -42.08 16.33
N ASN A 211 -20.93 -43.24 15.91
CA ASN A 211 -20.77 -43.60 14.50
C ASN A 211 -22.09 -43.64 13.72
N ARG A 212 -23.21 -44.05 14.36
CA ARG A 212 -24.53 -44.04 13.69
C ARG A 212 -25.01 -42.61 13.45
N LYS A 213 -24.78 -41.70 14.41
CA LYS A 213 -25.08 -40.27 14.26
C LYS A 213 -24.21 -39.62 13.18
N ILE A 214 -22.96 -40.03 13.05
CA ILE A 214 -22.07 -39.58 11.97
C ILE A 214 -22.65 -39.90 10.61
N LEU A 215 -23.02 -41.17 10.38
CA LEU A 215 -23.62 -41.58 9.12
C LEU A 215 -24.91 -40.79 8.84
N LYS A 216 -25.79 -40.65 9.84
CA LYS A 216 -27.01 -39.85 9.73
C LYS A 216 -26.73 -38.38 9.35
N LYS A 217 -25.74 -37.75 9.99
CA LYS A 217 -25.34 -36.37 9.66
C LYS A 217 -24.75 -36.27 8.26
N TYR A 218 -23.97 -37.24 7.81
CA TYR A 218 -23.46 -37.25 6.45
C TYR A 218 -24.55 -37.37 5.40
N THR A 219 -25.49 -38.30 5.60
CA THR A 219 -26.65 -38.41 4.71
C THR A 219 -27.45 -37.11 4.69
N LEU A 220 -27.65 -36.49 5.85
CA LEU A 220 -28.35 -35.22 5.97
C LEU A 220 -27.65 -34.07 5.22
N TRP A 221 -26.32 -33.98 5.32
CA TRP A 221 -25.52 -32.93 4.68
C TRP A 221 -25.00 -33.33 3.29
N LEU A 222 -25.41 -34.48 2.76
CA LEU A 222 -25.04 -34.94 1.41
C LEU A 222 -25.32 -33.89 0.34
N PRO A 223 -26.48 -33.18 0.33
CA PRO A 223 -26.72 -32.13 -0.65
C PRO A 223 -25.68 -31.00 -0.63
N LEU A 224 -25.14 -30.63 0.54
CA LEU A 224 -24.09 -29.63 0.65
C LEU A 224 -22.82 -30.10 -0.06
N PHE A 225 -22.40 -31.36 0.19
CA PHE A 225 -21.24 -31.94 -0.48
C PHE A 225 -21.45 -32.06 -1.98
N SER A 226 -22.65 -32.44 -2.42
CA SER A 226 -23.01 -32.52 -3.83
C SER A 226 -22.93 -31.18 -4.53
N ILE A 227 -23.37 -30.08 -3.91
CA ILE A 227 -23.26 -28.73 -4.49
C ILE A 227 -21.81 -28.40 -4.87
N PHE A 228 -20.87 -28.65 -3.95
CA PHE A 228 -19.45 -28.37 -4.15
C PHE A 228 -18.74 -29.33 -5.12
N ILE A 229 -19.37 -30.45 -5.51
CA ILE A 229 -18.85 -31.38 -6.52
C ILE A 229 -19.48 -31.09 -7.89
N ILE A 230 -20.81 -30.96 -7.93
CA ILE A 230 -21.59 -30.81 -9.16
C ILE A 230 -21.23 -29.52 -9.87
N TYR A 231 -21.12 -28.39 -9.17
CA TYR A 231 -20.82 -27.13 -9.82
C TYR A 231 -19.45 -27.13 -10.53
N PRO A 232 -18.32 -27.48 -9.89
CA PRO A 232 -17.05 -27.63 -10.59
C PRO A 232 -17.15 -28.62 -11.76
N SER A 233 -17.85 -29.74 -11.61
CA SER A 233 -18.07 -30.70 -12.71
C SER A 233 -18.82 -30.10 -13.89
N ILE A 234 -19.85 -29.28 -13.66
CA ILE A 234 -20.58 -28.57 -14.72
C ILE A 234 -19.67 -27.57 -15.41
N VAL A 235 -18.90 -26.77 -14.67
CA VAL A 235 -17.94 -25.80 -15.24
C VAL A 235 -16.90 -26.51 -16.11
N LEU A 236 -16.42 -27.68 -15.70
CA LEU A 236 -15.50 -28.50 -16.49
C LEU A 236 -16.12 -29.00 -17.80
N LEU A 237 -17.36 -29.49 -17.73
CA LEU A 237 -18.07 -29.99 -18.90
C LEU A 237 -18.42 -28.87 -19.89
N MET A 238 -18.72 -27.66 -19.39
CA MET A 238 -19.07 -26.51 -20.22
C MET A 238 -17.85 -25.76 -20.78
N GLY A 239 -16.72 -25.74 -20.04
CA GLY A 239 -15.54 -24.95 -20.38
C GLY A 239 -14.57 -25.60 -21.36
N GLY A 240 -14.75 -26.88 -21.73
CA GLY A 240 -14.01 -27.56 -22.81
C GLY A 240 -12.48 -27.69 -22.65
N HIS A 241 -11.89 -27.19 -21.55
CA HIS A 241 -10.44 -27.09 -21.39
C HIS A 241 -9.97 -27.69 -20.05
N GLY A 242 -9.03 -28.63 -20.13
CA GLY A 242 -8.31 -29.17 -18.97
C GLY A 242 -7.56 -28.10 -18.17
N ASP A 243 -7.27 -26.95 -18.78
CA ASP A 243 -6.65 -25.79 -18.13
C ASP A 243 -7.56 -25.13 -17.10
N VAL A 244 -8.89 -25.21 -17.26
CA VAL A 244 -9.81 -24.70 -16.24
C VAL A 244 -9.69 -25.55 -14.98
N LEU A 245 -9.56 -26.88 -15.09
CA LEU A 245 -9.35 -27.75 -13.92
C LEU A 245 -8.00 -27.51 -13.26
N SER A 246 -6.93 -27.40 -14.05
CA SER A 246 -5.58 -27.20 -13.53
C SER A 246 -5.45 -25.85 -12.84
N LYS A 247 -6.06 -24.80 -13.39
CA LYS A 247 -6.22 -23.51 -12.70
C LYS A 247 -7.11 -23.69 -11.48
N PHE A 248 -8.31 -24.25 -11.60
CA PHE A 248 -9.27 -24.38 -10.49
C PHE A 248 -8.71 -25.12 -9.26
N LEU A 249 -8.00 -26.24 -9.50
CA LEU A 249 -7.26 -27.01 -8.52
C LEU A 249 -5.81 -26.54 -8.36
N GLY A 250 -5.42 -25.40 -8.94
CA GLY A 250 -4.06 -24.85 -8.98
C GLY A 250 -3.34 -24.91 -7.63
N PRO A 251 -3.95 -24.46 -6.52
CA PRO A 251 -3.34 -24.59 -5.20
C PRO A 251 -3.02 -26.03 -4.79
N PHE A 252 -3.85 -27.01 -5.21
CA PHE A 252 -3.59 -28.44 -5.01
C PHE A 252 -2.55 -28.98 -5.99
N TYR A 253 -2.54 -28.54 -7.25
CA TYR A 253 -1.53 -28.90 -8.24
C TYR A 253 -0.14 -28.37 -7.85
N ASP A 254 -0.07 -27.17 -7.29
CA ASP A 254 1.16 -26.57 -6.78
C ASP A 254 1.66 -27.34 -5.54
N VAL A 255 0.75 -27.77 -4.66
CA VAL A 255 1.07 -28.60 -3.48
C VAL A 255 1.45 -30.03 -3.86
N MET A 256 0.85 -30.61 -4.90
CA MET A 256 1.05 -32.01 -5.29
C MET A 256 2.05 -32.20 -6.44
N GLY A 257 2.62 -31.11 -6.95
CA GLY A 257 3.53 -31.08 -8.10
C GLY A 257 2.77 -31.11 -9.45
N LYS A 258 3.30 -30.37 -10.43
CA LYS A 258 2.69 -30.09 -11.76
C LYS A 258 2.38 -31.32 -12.65
N THR A 259 2.61 -32.56 -12.21
CA THR A 259 2.60 -33.76 -13.06
C THR A 259 1.56 -34.83 -12.67
N GLN A 260 0.55 -34.51 -11.86
CA GLN A 260 -0.37 -35.54 -11.38
C GLN A 260 -1.62 -35.69 -12.26
N SER A 261 -1.84 -36.91 -12.76
CA SER A 261 -3.09 -37.28 -13.43
C SER A 261 -4.28 -37.19 -12.46
N PRO A 262 -5.52 -36.93 -12.94
CA PRO A 262 -6.72 -36.88 -12.10
C PRO A 262 -6.92 -38.12 -11.22
N PHE A 263 -6.47 -39.29 -11.70
CA PHE A 263 -6.51 -40.54 -10.95
C PHE A 263 -5.58 -40.56 -9.74
N ARG A 264 -4.40 -39.91 -9.81
CA ARG A 264 -3.52 -39.77 -8.65
C ARG A 264 -4.13 -38.83 -7.60
N ILE A 265 -4.83 -37.77 -8.03
CA ILE A 265 -5.56 -36.88 -7.12
C ILE A 265 -6.63 -37.68 -6.37
N LEU A 266 -7.42 -38.50 -7.08
CA LEU A 266 -8.40 -39.38 -6.45
C LEU A 266 -7.74 -40.37 -5.48
N GLY A 267 -6.61 -40.96 -5.86
CA GLY A 267 -5.81 -41.82 -4.99
C GLY A 267 -5.36 -41.12 -3.70
N TRP A 268 -4.86 -39.89 -3.80
CA TRP A 268 -4.49 -39.07 -2.64
C TRP A 268 -5.68 -38.72 -1.77
N VAL A 269 -6.84 -38.39 -2.34
CA VAL A 269 -8.06 -38.15 -1.57
C VAL A 269 -8.46 -39.39 -0.77
N VAL A 270 -8.42 -40.58 -1.38
CA VAL A 270 -8.69 -41.85 -0.70
C VAL A 270 -7.69 -42.10 0.45
N VAL A 271 -6.39 -41.90 0.19
CA VAL A 271 -5.35 -42.01 1.22
C VAL A 271 -5.60 -41.02 2.36
N CYS A 272 -5.91 -39.76 2.07
CA CYS A 272 -6.23 -38.76 3.07
C CYS A 272 -7.45 -39.15 3.92
N VAL A 273 -8.51 -39.67 3.30
CA VAL A 273 -9.70 -40.16 4.01
C VAL A 273 -9.32 -41.33 4.94
N ILE A 274 -8.56 -42.32 4.45
CA ILE A 274 -8.08 -43.45 5.26
C ILE A 274 -7.21 -42.96 6.42
N CYS A 275 -6.29 -42.03 6.18
CA CYS A 275 -5.44 -41.42 7.20
C CYS A 275 -6.27 -40.68 8.24
N LEU A 276 -7.31 -39.92 7.86
CA LEU A 276 -8.20 -39.21 8.78
C LEU A 276 -9.01 -40.17 9.65
N PHE A 277 -9.54 -41.25 9.08
CA PHE A 277 -10.25 -42.28 9.84
C PHE A 277 -9.31 -43.05 10.78
N SER A 278 -8.10 -43.38 10.31
CA SER A 278 -7.05 -44.01 11.11
C SER A 278 -6.61 -43.09 12.26
N PHE A 279 -6.42 -41.80 11.98
CA PHE A 279 -6.09 -40.78 12.97
C PHE A 279 -7.20 -40.64 14.01
N ARG A 280 -8.48 -40.62 13.61
CA ARG A 280 -9.60 -40.65 14.55
C ARG A 280 -9.60 -41.93 15.40
N PHE A 281 -9.31 -43.08 14.81
CA PHE A 281 -9.26 -44.34 15.55
C PHE A 281 -8.13 -44.34 16.58
N ILE A 282 -6.93 -43.90 16.17
CA ILE A 282 -5.79 -43.69 17.06
C ILE A 282 -6.16 -42.70 18.16
N LEU A 283 -6.77 -41.57 17.82
CA LEU A 283 -7.21 -40.55 18.76
C LEU A 283 -8.24 -41.11 19.75
N ALA A 284 -9.25 -41.84 19.28
CA ALA A 284 -10.26 -42.46 20.12
C ALA A 284 -9.65 -43.52 21.06
N LYS A 285 -8.65 -44.28 20.59
CA LYS A 285 -7.93 -45.29 21.39
C LYS A 285 -6.95 -44.67 22.39
N LEU A 286 -6.34 -43.54 22.04
CA LEU A 286 -5.49 -42.75 22.94
C LEU A 286 -6.32 -42.02 24.00
N LEU A 287 -7.55 -41.62 23.68
CA LEU A 287 -8.52 -40.94 24.55
C LEU A 287 -9.45 -41.90 25.33
N SER A 288 -9.21 -43.22 25.27
CA SER A 288 -10.00 -44.21 26.01
C SER A 288 -9.23 -44.92 27.12
N LYS A 289 -7.97 -44.55 27.41
CA LYS A 289 -7.12 -45.26 28.38
C LYS A 289 -7.05 -44.50 29.70
N LYS A 290 -7.38 -45.18 30.79
CA LYS A 290 -7.40 -44.65 32.17
C LYS A 290 -6.06 -44.10 32.69
N ASP A 291 -4.92 -44.42 32.05
CA ASP A 291 -3.59 -43.85 32.34
C ASP A 291 -3.36 -42.45 31.71
N GLU A 292 -4.40 -41.86 31.13
CA GLU A 292 -4.37 -40.57 30.42
C GLU A 292 -3.87 -39.40 31.25
N ASP A 293 -4.14 -39.36 32.55
CA ASP A 293 -3.83 -38.19 33.37
C ASP A 293 -2.32 -37.93 33.49
N PHE A 294 -1.49 -38.97 33.45
CA PHE A 294 -0.04 -38.82 33.59
C PHE A 294 0.63 -38.31 32.30
N LEU A 295 0.39 -39.00 31.17
CA LEU A 295 0.96 -38.60 29.88
C LEU A 295 0.37 -37.26 29.41
N TYR A 296 -0.92 -37.02 29.67
CA TYR A 296 -1.56 -35.72 29.41
C TYR A 296 -1.00 -34.64 30.33
N SER A 297 -0.87 -34.88 31.64
CA SER A 297 -0.23 -33.92 32.55
C SER A 297 1.17 -33.58 32.08
N ILE A 298 1.96 -34.56 31.63
CA ILE A 298 3.33 -34.33 31.13
C ILE A 298 3.31 -33.56 29.81
N ILE A 299 2.55 -34.01 28.79
CA ILE A 299 2.46 -33.34 27.50
C ILE A 299 1.86 -31.94 27.65
N ALA A 300 0.81 -31.77 28.45
CA ALA A 300 0.20 -30.48 28.73
C ALA A 300 1.15 -29.56 29.51
N LYS A 301 1.90 -30.06 30.51
CA LYS A 301 2.87 -29.24 31.26
C LYS A 301 4.11 -28.88 30.41
N LEU A 302 4.66 -29.83 29.65
CA LEU A 302 5.76 -29.56 28.69
C LEU A 302 5.32 -28.61 27.57
N SER A 303 4.11 -28.77 27.04
CA SER A 303 3.58 -27.90 25.99
C SER A 303 3.14 -26.52 26.51
N LEU A 304 2.62 -26.41 27.74
CA LEU A 304 2.28 -25.10 28.31
C LEU A 304 3.48 -24.31 28.83
N GLY A 305 4.51 -24.96 29.39
CA GLY A 305 5.68 -24.27 29.94
C GLY A 305 6.74 -23.94 28.88
N CYS A 306 7.23 -24.97 28.19
CA CYS A 306 8.37 -24.83 27.28
C CYS A 306 7.98 -24.39 25.87
N LEU A 307 6.74 -24.69 25.44
CA LEU A 307 6.31 -24.45 24.05
C LEU A 307 5.39 -23.24 23.91
N LEU A 308 4.63 -22.87 24.95
CA LEU A 308 3.68 -21.76 24.86
C LEU A 308 4.37 -20.40 24.87
N ILE A 309 5.39 -20.19 25.71
CA ILE A 309 6.06 -18.89 25.85
C ILE A 309 6.82 -18.50 24.57
N PRO A 310 7.73 -19.33 24.01
CA PRO A 310 8.42 -18.99 22.75
C PRO A 310 7.44 -18.79 21.59
N ARG A 311 6.32 -19.51 21.59
CA ARG A 311 5.29 -19.42 20.57
C ARG A 311 4.40 -18.20 20.70
N VAL A 312 4.04 -17.80 21.92
CA VAL A 312 3.34 -16.53 22.16
C VAL A 312 4.25 -15.38 21.77
N VAL A 313 5.53 -15.43 22.13
CA VAL A 313 6.53 -14.46 21.69
C VAL A 313 6.62 -14.44 20.16
N PHE A 314 6.75 -15.59 19.50
CA PHE A 314 6.76 -15.69 18.04
C PHE A 314 5.49 -15.11 17.42
N LEU A 315 4.30 -15.58 17.81
CA LEU A 315 3.02 -15.08 17.31
C LEU A 315 2.84 -13.58 17.55
N CYS A 316 3.31 -13.09 18.70
CA CYS A 316 3.31 -11.66 18.98
C CYS A 316 4.27 -10.93 18.05
N LEU A 317 5.51 -11.38 17.85
CA LEU A 317 6.41 -10.80 16.85
C LEU A 317 5.78 -10.81 15.45
N CYS A 318 5.09 -11.89 15.07
CA CYS A 318 4.42 -12.00 13.78
C CYS A 318 3.26 -11.01 13.58
N ILE A 319 2.52 -10.74 14.65
CA ILE A 319 1.33 -9.90 14.62
C ILE A 319 1.68 -8.45 15.03
N PHE A 320 2.85 -8.21 15.64
CA PHE A 320 3.27 -6.93 16.21
C PHE A 320 4.40 -6.25 15.42
N VAL A 321 5.56 -6.91 15.27
CA VAL A 321 6.77 -6.30 14.70
C VAL A 321 6.72 -6.32 13.18
N TRP A 322 6.29 -7.43 12.61
CA TRP A 322 6.29 -7.60 11.15
C TRP A 322 5.34 -6.67 10.39
N PRO A 323 4.12 -6.36 10.88
CA PRO A 323 3.28 -5.34 10.25
C PRO A 323 3.95 -3.98 10.12
N PHE A 324 4.59 -3.50 11.19
CA PHE A 324 5.22 -2.19 11.21
C PHE A 324 6.51 -2.18 10.37
N SER A 325 7.34 -3.21 10.49
CA SER A 325 8.52 -3.40 9.64
C SER A 325 8.14 -3.45 8.16
N SER A 326 7.08 -4.18 7.80
CA SER A 326 6.58 -4.28 6.43
C SER A 326 5.98 -2.97 5.91
N ALA A 327 5.36 -2.17 6.79
CA ALA A 327 4.87 -0.84 6.42
C ALA A 327 6.01 0.17 6.16
N LEU A 328 7.14 0.01 6.88
CA LEU A 328 8.34 0.82 6.73
C LEU A 328 9.19 0.43 5.52
N GLU A 329 9.08 -0.80 5.03
CA GLU A 329 9.90 -1.30 3.92
C GLU A 329 9.59 -0.59 2.60
N ASP A 330 10.65 -0.22 1.86
CA ASP A 330 10.55 0.48 0.58
C ASP A 330 10.17 -0.45 -0.57
N ASP A 331 10.57 -1.72 -0.49
CA ASP A 331 10.26 -2.71 -1.51
C ASP A 331 8.77 -3.11 -1.46
N VAL A 332 8.11 -2.84 -2.57
CA VAL A 332 6.72 -3.18 -2.84
C VAL A 332 6.48 -4.69 -2.78
N MET A 333 7.47 -5.52 -3.08
CA MET A 333 7.36 -6.97 -2.91
C MET A 333 7.50 -7.40 -1.46
N MET A 334 8.29 -6.66 -0.67
CA MET A 334 8.31 -6.80 0.78
C MET A 334 7.04 -6.28 1.47
N ARG A 335 6.12 -5.60 0.74
CA ARG A 335 4.71 -5.36 1.18
C ARG A 335 4.06 -6.67 1.63
N TRP A 336 4.47 -7.77 1.00
CA TRP A 336 3.87 -9.09 1.14
C TRP A 336 4.82 -10.11 1.77
N GLN A 337 6.13 -9.84 1.71
CA GLN A 337 7.19 -10.81 2.02
C GLN A 337 7.87 -10.60 3.39
N GLY A 338 7.28 -9.75 4.23
CA GLY A 338 7.80 -9.45 5.57
C GLY A 338 7.39 -10.40 6.70
N ILE A 339 6.97 -11.65 6.42
CA ILE A 339 7.59 -12.73 7.19
C ILE A 339 8.68 -13.22 6.26
N ALA A 340 9.88 -12.67 6.35
CA ALA A 340 11.02 -13.36 5.78
C ALA A 340 10.99 -14.74 6.42
N SER A 341 10.59 -15.77 5.67
CA SER A 341 11.14 -17.08 5.93
C SER A 341 12.58 -16.89 5.52
N PRO A 342 13.55 -16.86 6.47
CA PRO A 342 14.94 -17.00 6.08
C PRO A 342 14.97 -18.25 5.20
N SER A 343 15.62 -18.14 4.05
CA SER A 343 15.56 -19.16 3.00
C SER A 343 15.56 -20.56 3.62
N LEU A 344 14.63 -21.41 3.17
CA LEU A 344 14.48 -22.81 3.61
C LEU A 344 15.77 -23.65 3.49
N ALA A 345 16.85 -23.07 2.94
CA ALA A 345 18.17 -23.64 2.81
C ALA A 345 18.87 -23.91 4.17
N SER A 346 18.45 -23.31 5.27
CA SER A 346 19.04 -23.57 6.60
C SER A 346 18.36 -24.76 7.32
N PRO A 347 19.08 -25.86 7.61
CA PRO A 347 18.53 -27.04 8.31
C PRO A 347 17.95 -26.71 9.70
N LEU A 348 18.51 -25.70 10.37
CA LEU A 348 18.07 -25.22 11.68
C LEU A 348 16.67 -24.59 11.61
N MET A 349 16.31 -23.95 10.49
CA MET A 349 14.99 -23.34 10.32
C MET A 349 13.94 -24.30 9.82
N ALA A 350 14.30 -25.30 8.99
CA ALA A 350 13.40 -26.41 8.67
C ALA A 350 13.00 -27.17 9.95
N ALA A 351 13.95 -27.39 10.86
CA ALA A 351 13.68 -27.93 12.19
C ALA A 351 12.79 -26.99 13.03
N GLY A 352 13.02 -25.67 12.97
CA GLY A 352 12.16 -24.67 13.63
C GLY A 352 10.72 -24.64 13.10
N TRP A 353 10.53 -24.78 11.79
CA TRP A 353 9.21 -24.89 11.15
C TRP A 353 8.52 -26.19 11.50
N LEU A 354 9.22 -27.32 11.38
CA LEU A 354 8.70 -28.63 11.77
C LEU A 354 8.28 -28.61 13.24
N LEU A 355 9.12 -28.05 14.11
CA LEU A 355 8.82 -27.87 15.53
C LEU A 355 7.60 -26.98 15.73
N THR A 356 7.49 -25.86 15.01
CA THR A 356 6.32 -24.95 15.09
C THR A 356 5.04 -25.65 14.62
N VAL A 357 5.10 -26.41 13.53
CA VAL A 357 3.97 -27.18 13.01
C VAL A 357 3.57 -28.28 13.99
N MET A 358 4.53 -29.01 14.55
CA MET A 358 4.30 -30.02 15.58
C MET A 358 3.71 -29.42 16.86
N MET A 359 4.23 -28.26 17.30
CA MET A 359 3.72 -27.52 18.45
C MET A 359 2.29 -27.04 18.21
N MET A 360 1.99 -26.52 17.01
CA MET A 360 0.67 -26.07 16.63
C MET A 360 -0.32 -27.22 16.50
N ALA A 361 0.11 -28.35 15.93
CA ALA A 361 -0.68 -29.58 15.90
C ALA A 361 -0.96 -30.11 17.31
N CYS A 362 0.04 -30.16 18.19
CA CYS A 362 -0.14 -30.55 19.60
C CYS A 362 -1.09 -29.60 20.32
N PHE A 363 -0.98 -28.29 20.10
CA PHE A 363 -1.86 -27.30 20.70
C PHE A 363 -3.30 -27.44 20.20
N LEU A 364 -3.50 -27.54 18.88
CA LEU A 364 -4.82 -27.77 18.31
C LEU A 364 -5.42 -29.07 18.84
N TRP A 365 -4.60 -30.12 18.99
CA TRP A 365 -5.01 -31.38 19.58
C TRP A 365 -5.50 -31.22 21.03
N VAL A 366 -4.74 -30.53 21.90
CA VAL A 366 -5.16 -30.23 23.27
C VAL A 366 -6.46 -29.42 23.27
N MET A 367 -6.57 -28.43 22.38
CA MET A 367 -7.77 -27.60 22.26
C MET A 367 -9.00 -28.38 21.80
N ILE A 368 -8.83 -29.35 20.90
CA ILE A 368 -9.92 -30.24 20.45
C ILE A 368 -10.39 -31.15 21.58
N LYS A 369 -9.50 -31.55 22.51
CA LYS A 369 -9.89 -32.33 23.69
C LYS A 369 -10.83 -31.53 24.60
N GLU A 370 -10.50 -30.26 24.84
CA GLU A 370 -11.32 -29.33 25.65
C GLU A 370 -12.61 -28.90 24.94
N ASN A 371 -12.53 -28.63 23.63
CA ASN A 371 -13.65 -28.19 22.81
C ASN A 371 -13.55 -28.77 21.40
N ARG A 372 -14.23 -29.91 21.18
CA ARG A 372 -14.19 -30.65 19.92
C ARG A 372 -14.65 -29.85 18.70
N HIS A 373 -15.45 -28.80 18.91
CA HIS A 373 -15.92 -27.95 17.82
C HIS A 373 -14.81 -27.11 17.19
N LEU A 374 -13.67 -26.91 17.85
CA LEU A 374 -12.52 -26.17 17.31
C LEU A 374 -11.83 -26.88 16.14
N ILE A 375 -12.17 -28.14 15.87
CA ILE A 375 -11.71 -28.91 14.69
C ILE A 375 -11.98 -28.16 13.38
N ILE A 376 -12.97 -27.25 13.36
CA ILE A 376 -13.30 -26.47 12.17
C ILE A 376 -12.15 -25.60 11.64
N PHE A 377 -11.14 -25.31 12.46
CA PHE A 377 -9.99 -24.51 12.04
C PHE A 377 -8.85 -25.35 11.43
N ILE A 378 -8.88 -26.69 11.54
CA ILE A 378 -7.83 -27.55 10.97
C ILE A 378 -7.67 -27.38 9.45
N PRO A 379 -8.73 -27.35 8.62
CA PRO A 379 -8.56 -27.21 7.17
C PRO A 379 -7.85 -25.92 6.78
N LEU A 380 -8.26 -24.81 7.40
CA LEU A 380 -7.61 -23.52 7.21
C LEU A 380 -6.13 -23.60 7.64
N TYR A 381 -5.81 -24.39 8.69
CA TYR A 381 -4.46 -24.52 9.20
C TYR A 381 -3.58 -25.35 8.28
N VAL A 382 -4.09 -26.49 7.80
CA VAL A 382 -3.40 -27.34 6.82
C VAL A 382 -3.14 -26.53 5.55
N MET A 383 -4.13 -25.81 5.04
CA MET A 383 -3.93 -24.93 3.88
C MET A 383 -2.88 -23.86 4.15
N THR A 384 -2.92 -23.22 5.32
CA THR A 384 -1.94 -22.22 5.72
C THR A 384 -0.52 -22.81 5.71
N VAL A 385 -0.30 -23.98 6.32
CA VAL A 385 1.02 -24.64 6.39
C VAL A 385 1.48 -25.12 5.02
N SER A 386 0.63 -25.82 4.26
CA SER A 386 0.96 -26.29 2.91
C SER A 386 1.32 -25.12 1.99
N PHE A 387 0.60 -24.01 2.12
CA PHE A 387 0.88 -22.80 1.35
C PHE A 387 2.22 -22.16 1.74
N PHE A 388 2.49 -22.01 3.05
CA PHE A 388 3.80 -21.55 3.55
C PHE A 388 4.95 -22.45 3.08
N SER A 389 4.75 -23.77 3.03
CA SER A 389 5.80 -24.73 2.65
C SER A 389 6.14 -24.76 1.16
N THR A 390 5.20 -24.40 0.30
CA THR A 390 5.34 -24.51 -1.17
C THR A 390 5.92 -23.25 -1.80
N HIS A 391 5.69 -22.08 -1.20
CA HIS A 391 6.05 -20.78 -1.77
C HIS A 391 7.30 -20.19 -1.12
N GLY A 392 8.31 -21.02 -0.83
CA GLY A 392 9.46 -20.79 0.06
C GLY A 392 10.35 -19.56 -0.14
N VAL A 393 10.01 -18.67 -1.07
CA VAL A 393 10.67 -17.38 -1.27
C VAL A 393 9.68 -16.22 -1.07
N TYR A 394 8.40 -16.36 -1.47
CA TYR A 394 7.48 -15.22 -1.57
C TYR A 394 6.01 -15.61 -1.25
N LEU A 395 5.45 -15.09 -0.14
CA LEU A 395 4.01 -15.16 0.11
C LEU A 395 3.29 -13.93 -0.42
N SER A 396 2.28 -14.14 -1.27
CA SER A 396 1.32 -13.07 -1.58
C SER A 396 0.34 -12.92 -0.41
N SER A 397 0.20 -11.70 0.06
CA SER A 397 -0.63 -11.31 1.22
C SER A 397 -2.10 -11.72 1.13
N ARG A 398 -2.67 -11.81 -0.07
CA ARG A 398 -4.05 -12.28 -0.27
C ARG A 398 -4.27 -13.67 0.32
N TYR A 399 -3.21 -14.44 0.53
CA TYR A 399 -3.26 -15.76 1.16
C TYR A 399 -3.03 -15.73 2.67
N LEU A 400 -2.42 -14.67 3.22
CA LEU A 400 -2.41 -14.44 4.67
C LEU A 400 -3.84 -14.28 5.21
N LEU A 401 -4.80 -13.91 4.34
CA LEU A 401 -6.25 -13.92 4.58
C LEU A 401 -6.71 -15.21 5.29
N TYR A 402 -6.20 -16.37 4.86
CA TYR A 402 -6.55 -17.68 5.42
C TYR A 402 -5.92 -17.98 6.77
N ALA A 403 -4.79 -17.33 7.08
CA ALA A 403 -4.06 -17.57 8.31
C ALA A 403 -4.62 -16.78 9.50
N ALA A 404 -5.05 -15.52 9.32
CA ALA A 404 -5.32 -14.67 10.49
C ALA A 404 -6.49 -15.10 11.39
N PRO A 405 -7.59 -15.69 10.90
CA PRO A 405 -8.61 -16.25 11.80
C PRO A 405 -8.02 -17.31 12.73
N ILE A 406 -7.10 -18.15 12.24
CA ILE A 406 -6.46 -19.18 13.05
C ILE A 406 -5.43 -18.56 14.00
N LEU A 407 -4.59 -17.65 13.49
CA LEU A 407 -3.55 -17.02 14.30
C LEU A 407 -4.17 -16.24 15.46
N SER A 408 -5.23 -15.46 15.21
CA SER A 408 -5.96 -14.70 16.22
C SER A 408 -6.60 -15.61 17.28
N VAL A 409 -7.34 -16.64 16.86
CA VAL A 409 -7.97 -17.60 17.77
C VAL A 409 -6.95 -18.36 18.59
N THR A 410 -5.89 -18.86 17.95
CA THR A 410 -4.81 -19.60 18.61
C THR A 410 -4.12 -18.73 19.66
N LEU A 411 -3.76 -17.49 19.31
CA LEU A 411 -3.12 -16.55 20.22
C LEU A 411 -4.03 -16.27 21.43
N CYS A 412 -5.28 -15.88 21.17
CA CYS A 412 -6.22 -15.49 22.23
C CYS A 412 -6.60 -16.66 23.13
N ILE A 413 -6.87 -17.85 22.60
CA ILE A 413 -7.16 -19.04 23.41
C ILE A 413 -5.97 -19.39 24.31
N SER A 414 -4.76 -19.42 23.74
CA SER A 414 -3.53 -19.76 24.48
C SER A 414 -3.36 -18.85 25.69
N CYS A 415 -3.57 -17.56 25.50
CA CYS A 415 -3.30 -16.56 26.52
C CYS A 415 -4.49 -16.30 27.46
N VAL A 416 -5.73 -16.34 26.98
CA VAL A 416 -6.90 -15.95 27.79
C VAL A 416 -7.50 -17.15 28.53
N GLU A 417 -7.48 -18.34 27.93
CA GLU A 417 -8.19 -19.50 28.48
C GLU A 417 -7.25 -20.55 29.06
N MET A 418 -6.10 -20.81 28.42
CA MET A 418 -5.21 -21.90 28.84
C MET A 418 -4.20 -21.49 29.89
N LEU A 419 -3.32 -20.53 29.60
CA LEU A 419 -2.27 -20.14 30.53
C LEU A 419 -2.83 -19.73 31.92
N PRO A 420 -3.95 -18.98 32.01
CA PRO A 420 -4.56 -18.62 33.29
C PRO A 420 -5.06 -19.79 34.15
N ARG A 421 -5.20 -21.00 33.59
CA ARG A 421 -5.57 -22.22 34.36
C ARG A 421 -4.38 -22.81 35.10
N ILE A 422 -3.16 -22.53 34.67
CA ILE A 422 -1.93 -23.07 35.26
C ILE A 422 -1.28 -22.07 36.23
N LEU A 423 -1.54 -20.78 36.05
CA LEU A 423 -1.03 -19.72 36.92
C LEU A 423 -1.79 -19.67 38.25
N SER A 424 -1.08 -19.38 39.34
CA SER A 424 -1.72 -19.06 40.63
C SER A 424 -2.57 -17.80 40.52
N ASP A 425 -3.61 -17.66 41.35
CA ASP A 425 -4.57 -16.54 41.24
C ASP A 425 -3.90 -15.15 41.29
N ARG A 426 -2.84 -14.99 42.10
CA ARG A 426 -2.06 -13.74 42.16
C ARG A 426 -1.33 -13.44 40.85
N VAL A 427 -0.73 -14.46 40.23
CA VAL A 427 0.03 -14.32 38.98
C VAL A 427 -0.92 -14.17 37.79
N LYS A 428 -2.05 -14.89 37.81
CA LYS A 428 -3.11 -14.85 36.81
C LYS A 428 -3.63 -13.45 36.55
N THR A 429 -3.96 -12.70 37.61
CA THR A 429 -4.48 -11.32 37.46
C THR A 429 -3.43 -10.40 36.82
N ARG A 430 -2.17 -10.45 37.27
CA ARG A 430 -1.07 -9.67 36.68
C ARG A 430 -0.82 -10.05 35.23
N TYR A 431 -0.82 -11.34 34.93
CA TYR A 431 -0.63 -11.85 33.58
C TYR A 431 -1.74 -11.39 32.62
N LEU A 432 -3.01 -11.46 33.03
CA LEU A 432 -4.13 -11.00 32.21
C LEU A 432 -4.06 -9.49 31.92
N SER A 433 -3.58 -8.68 32.89
CA SER A 433 -3.31 -7.25 32.66
C SER A 433 -2.21 -7.04 31.63
N VAL A 434 -1.08 -7.74 31.75
CA VAL A 434 0.04 -7.67 30.79
C VAL A 434 -0.42 -8.12 29.40
N PHE A 435 -1.19 -9.20 29.31
CA PHE A 435 -1.72 -9.69 28.04
C PHE A 435 -2.70 -8.70 27.41
N SER A 436 -3.56 -8.05 28.20
CA SER A 436 -4.46 -7.02 27.68
C SER A 436 -3.69 -5.82 27.11
N ALA A 437 -2.59 -5.42 27.77
CA ALA A 437 -1.69 -4.39 27.24
C ALA A 437 -0.99 -4.85 25.94
N LEU A 438 -0.59 -6.12 25.86
CA LEU A 438 0.01 -6.69 24.65
C LEU A 438 -0.97 -6.73 23.47
N ILE A 439 -2.24 -7.10 23.72
CA ILE A 439 -3.30 -7.02 22.70
C ILE A 439 -3.52 -5.57 22.29
N PHE A 440 -3.59 -4.62 23.22
CA PHE A 440 -3.68 -3.20 22.88
C PHE A 440 -2.54 -2.78 21.94
N LEU A 441 -1.31 -3.14 22.27
CA LEU A 441 -0.13 -2.83 21.47
C LEU A 441 -0.22 -3.47 20.08
N ILE A 442 -0.60 -4.75 19.99
CA ILE A 442 -0.89 -5.42 18.71
C ILE A 442 -1.88 -4.62 17.87
N LEU A 443 -3.02 -4.24 18.44
CA LEU A 443 -4.06 -3.52 17.71
C LEU A 443 -3.60 -2.14 17.26
N PHE A 444 -2.93 -1.39 18.14
CA PHE A 444 -2.40 -0.06 17.86
C PHE A 444 -1.38 -0.09 16.72
N PHE A 445 -0.40 -0.99 16.78
CA PHE A 445 0.66 -1.07 15.77
C PHE A 445 0.14 -1.55 14.41
N ASN A 446 -0.86 -2.44 14.39
CA ASN A 446 -1.50 -2.80 13.13
C ASN A 446 -2.25 -1.61 12.52
N ILE A 447 -3.03 -0.85 13.29
CA ILE A 447 -3.71 0.36 12.79
C ILE A 447 -2.69 1.40 12.32
N ALA A 448 -1.61 1.62 13.08
CA ALA A 448 -0.55 2.54 12.71
C ALA A 448 0.15 2.10 11.42
N ALA A 449 0.45 0.81 11.26
CA ALA A 449 1.04 0.25 10.05
C ALA A 449 0.12 0.42 8.83
N ILE A 450 -1.19 0.18 9.00
CA ILE A 450 -2.20 0.41 7.95
C ILE A 450 -2.19 1.89 7.56
N LYS A 451 -2.31 2.79 8.54
CA LYS A 451 -2.33 4.24 8.30
C LYS A 451 -1.07 4.69 7.56
N TRP A 452 0.09 4.33 8.08
CA TRP A 452 1.39 4.67 7.49
C TRP A 452 1.48 4.20 6.05
N ARG A 453 1.06 2.96 5.78
CA ARG A 453 1.13 2.37 4.45
C ARG A 453 0.20 3.08 3.47
N LEU A 454 -1.03 3.39 3.91
CA LEU A 454 -1.97 4.15 3.09
C LEU A 454 -1.45 5.54 2.75
N ASP A 455 -0.85 6.22 3.73
CA ASP A 455 -0.23 7.53 3.54
C ASP A 455 0.92 7.46 2.51
N ARG A 456 1.83 6.47 2.58
CA ARG A 456 2.90 6.26 1.57
C ARG A 456 2.40 5.96 0.17
N THR A 457 1.31 5.20 0.05
CA THR A 457 0.75 4.90 -1.28
C THR A 457 0.06 6.09 -1.91
N GLY A 458 -0.48 7.04 -1.12
CA GLY A 458 -1.04 8.29 -1.65
C GLY A 458 -0.01 9.08 -2.45
N VAL A 459 1.26 9.04 -2.03
CA VAL A 459 2.40 9.69 -2.71
C VAL A 459 2.55 9.23 -4.16
N VAL A 460 2.49 7.93 -4.39
CA VAL A 460 2.62 7.33 -5.72
C VAL A 460 1.43 7.73 -6.59
N ASP A 461 0.22 7.70 -6.01
CA ASP A 461 -1.00 8.11 -6.71
C ASP A 461 -0.94 9.60 -7.10
N TYR A 462 -0.38 10.47 -6.25
CA TYR A 462 -0.14 11.88 -6.59
C TYR A 462 0.89 12.03 -7.71
N HIS A 463 1.99 11.27 -7.69
CA HIS A 463 2.99 11.31 -8.76
C HIS A 463 2.39 10.94 -10.12
N TRP A 464 1.60 9.86 -10.17
CA TRP A 464 0.92 9.44 -11.40
C TRP A 464 -0.17 10.42 -11.83
N GLY A 465 -1.04 10.80 -10.90
CA GLY A 465 -2.22 11.60 -11.20
C GLY A 465 -1.88 13.05 -11.55
N TYR A 466 -0.80 13.59 -11.02
CA TYR A 466 -0.40 14.97 -11.23
C TYR A 466 0.77 15.10 -12.21
N ASP A 467 1.95 14.55 -11.91
CA ASP A 467 3.17 14.77 -12.70
C ASP A 467 3.07 14.12 -14.09
N TYR A 468 2.80 12.81 -14.14
CA TYR A 468 2.73 12.08 -15.40
C TYR A 468 1.57 12.54 -16.30
N VAL A 469 0.40 12.84 -15.71
CA VAL A 469 -0.75 13.38 -16.46
C VAL A 469 -0.48 14.80 -16.95
N LYS A 470 0.17 15.65 -16.14
CA LYS A 470 0.61 16.99 -16.55
C LYS A 470 1.52 16.87 -17.77
N ILE A 471 2.63 16.16 -17.63
CA ILE A 471 3.63 16.03 -18.70
C ILE A 471 2.97 15.49 -19.98
N ALA A 472 2.17 14.43 -19.86
CA ALA A 472 1.47 13.85 -21.01
C ALA A 472 0.49 14.83 -21.68
N SER A 473 -0.22 15.64 -20.88
CA SER A 473 -1.17 16.63 -21.40
C SER A 473 -0.46 17.78 -22.10
N VAL A 474 0.66 18.25 -21.54
CA VAL A 474 1.50 19.29 -22.12
C VAL A 474 2.06 18.85 -23.48
N ILE A 475 2.61 17.63 -23.55
CA ILE A 475 3.12 17.04 -24.80
C ILE A 475 1.99 16.90 -25.82
N ARG A 476 0.81 16.41 -25.42
CA ARG A 476 -0.36 16.32 -26.31
C ARG A 476 -0.72 17.66 -26.92
N ASP A 477 -0.80 18.70 -26.08
CA ASP A 477 -1.25 20.01 -26.52
C ASP A 477 -0.23 20.65 -27.49
N ASP A 478 1.07 20.48 -27.24
CA ASP A 478 2.15 20.90 -28.16
C ASP A 478 2.07 20.16 -29.51
N LEU A 479 1.91 18.83 -29.48
CA LEU A 479 1.77 18.02 -30.71
C LEU A 479 0.54 18.45 -31.54
N ARG A 480 -0.58 18.73 -30.87
CA ARG A 480 -1.79 19.24 -31.52
C ARG A 480 -1.56 20.61 -32.16
N GLN A 481 -0.89 21.53 -31.46
CA GLN A 481 -0.57 22.86 -31.99
C GLN A 481 0.34 22.77 -33.21
N LYS A 482 1.32 21.87 -33.20
CA LYS A 482 2.23 21.60 -34.32
C LYS A 482 1.56 20.84 -35.47
N GLY A 483 0.28 20.46 -35.35
CA GLY A 483 -0.46 19.69 -36.36
C GLY A 483 0.11 18.29 -36.62
N ASP A 484 0.99 17.80 -35.73
CA ASP A 484 1.69 16.53 -35.94
C ASP A 484 0.99 15.42 -35.19
N SER A 485 0.81 14.30 -35.89
CA SER A 485 0.12 13.15 -35.36
C SER A 485 0.87 11.82 -35.46
N SER A 486 2.08 11.74 -36.04
CA SER A 486 2.63 10.44 -36.45
C SER A 486 4.15 10.22 -36.26
N GLY A 487 4.84 11.00 -35.43
CA GLY A 487 6.27 10.84 -35.19
C GLY A 487 6.67 9.84 -34.08
N HIS A 488 7.91 9.35 -34.14
CA HIS A 488 8.62 8.78 -32.99
C HIS A 488 8.83 9.87 -31.94
N LEU A 489 8.32 9.66 -30.73
CA LEU A 489 8.51 10.55 -29.59
C LEU A 489 9.63 10.00 -28.72
N CYS A 490 10.58 10.86 -28.36
CA CYS A 490 11.58 10.55 -27.35
C CYS A 490 11.45 11.49 -26.15
N ILE A 491 11.38 10.91 -24.96
CA ILE A 491 11.21 11.67 -23.71
C ILE A 491 12.36 11.31 -22.78
N SER A 492 13.10 12.32 -22.30
CA SER A 492 14.20 12.15 -21.35
C SER A 492 14.00 13.02 -20.11
N GLY A 493 14.75 12.74 -19.04
CA GLY A 493 14.66 13.48 -17.77
C GLY A 493 13.41 13.19 -16.93
N LEU A 494 12.57 12.24 -17.34
CA LEU A 494 11.39 11.83 -16.58
C LEU A 494 11.82 11.32 -15.20
N GLN A 495 11.25 11.90 -14.14
CA GLN A 495 11.49 11.42 -12.79
C GLN A 495 10.89 10.04 -12.60
N ASP A 496 11.64 9.18 -11.93
CA ASP A 496 11.20 7.84 -11.61
C ASP A 496 10.11 7.87 -10.53
N ILE A 497 9.06 7.06 -10.76
CA ILE A 497 7.98 6.85 -9.78
C ILE A 497 8.57 6.58 -8.39
N PRO A 498 8.05 7.20 -7.31
CA PRO A 498 8.47 6.87 -5.97
C PRO A 498 8.43 5.37 -5.70
N TYR A 499 9.51 4.85 -5.10
CA TYR A 499 9.69 3.42 -4.82
C TYR A 499 9.73 2.50 -6.08
N LYS A 500 10.17 3.02 -7.24
CA LYS A 500 10.26 2.30 -8.53
C LYS A 500 10.86 0.90 -8.45
N GLU A 501 11.95 0.68 -7.71
CA GLU A 501 12.61 -0.63 -7.63
C GLU A 501 11.71 -1.70 -7.00
N GLY A 502 10.94 -1.35 -5.99
CA GLY A 502 9.93 -2.26 -5.45
C GLY A 502 8.85 -2.56 -6.49
N TRP A 503 8.33 -1.53 -7.14
CA TRP A 503 7.28 -1.68 -8.16
C TRP A 503 7.74 -2.53 -9.34
N ARG A 504 8.97 -2.29 -9.82
CA ARG A 504 9.65 -3.11 -10.82
C ARG A 504 9.67 -4.55 -10.36
N ARG A 505 10.19 -4.89 -9.18
CA ARG A 505 10.22 -6.30 -8.72
C ARG A 505 8.86 -6.96 -8.63
N GLY A 506 7.81 -6.20 -8.27
CA GLY A 506 6.46 -6.75 -8.12
C GLY A 506 5.70 -6.95 -9.42
N ILE A 507 5.84 -6.00 -10.32
CA ILE A 507 5.14 -5.99 -11.60
C ILE A 507 5.96 -6.74 -12.66
N LEU A 508 7.31 -6.72 -12.61
CA LEU A 508 8.22 -7.42 -13.54
C LEU A 508 8.04 -8.93 -13.58
N ILE A 509 7.53 -9.55 -12.51
CA ILE A 509 7.21 -10.99 -12.53
C ILE A 509 6.11 -11.30 -13.56
N TYR A 510 5.23 -10.34 -13.82
CA TYR A 510 4.04 -10.53 -14.66
C TYR A 510 4.05 -9.68 -15.94
N PHE A 511 4.80 -8.57 -15.97
CA PHE A 511 4.86 -7.64 -17.10
C PHE A 511 6.27 -7.12 -17.33
N ASP A 512 6.72 -7.12 -18.58
CA ASP A 512 7.94 -6.43 -19.00
C ASP A 512 7.76 -4.92 -18.80
N PHE A 513 8.27 -4.37 -17.68
CA PHE A 513 8.07 -2.98 -17.27
C PHE A 513 8.71 -2.00 -18.27
N ASP A 514 9.71 -2.44 -19.03
CA ASP A 514 10.32 -1.66 -20.10
C ASP A 514 9.40 -1.55 -21.33
N ARG A 515 8.49 -2.53 -21.52
CA ARG A 515 7.40 -2.44 -22.51
C ARG A 515 6.18 -1.67 -22.01
N TYR A 516 5.86 -1.77 -20.72
CA TYR A 516 4.65 -1.21 -20.10
C TYR A 516 4.94 -0.10 -19.08
N ASP A 517 5.81 0.85 -19.44
CA ASP A 517 6.04 2.03 -18.61
C ASP A 517 4.70 2.73 -18.29
N PRO A 518 4.33 2.93 -17.01
CA PRO A 518 3.10 3.62 -16.62
C PRO A 518 2.94 4.99 -17.30
N PHE A 519 4.04 5.71 -17.52
CA PHE A 519 4.01 6.96 -18.25
C PHE A 519 3.63 6.77 -19.72
N ARG A 520 4.15 5.71 -20.38
CA ARG A 520 3.74 5.35 -21.75
C ARG A 520 2.24 5.09 -21.81
N LEU A 521 1.66 4.38 -20.83
CA LEU A 521 0.21 4.11 -20.78
C LEU A 521 -0.61 5.40 -20.61
N ILE A 522 -0.21 6.27 -19.67
CA ILE A 522 -0.86 7.57 -19.46
C ILE A 522 -0.76 8.42 -20.72
N LEU A 523 0.43 8.54 -21.32
CA LEU A 523 0.67 9.31 -22.53
C LEU A 523 -0.17 8.81 -23.72
N THR A 524 -0.19 7.50 -23.95
CA THR A 524 -0.99 6.86 -25.01
C THR A 524 -2.49 7.13 -24.81
N SER A 525 -2.96 7.05 -23.57
CA SER A 525 -4.34 7.36 -23.19
C SER A 525 -4.69 8.84 -23.44
N VAL A 526 -3.85 9.75 -22.95
CA VAL A 526 -4.03 11.21 -23.09
C VAL A 526 -3.97 11.65 -24.55
N LEU A 527 -3.10 11.05 -25.36
CA LEU A 527 -2.97 11.30 -26.80
C LEU A 527 -4.10 10.67 -27.63
N ASN A 528 -4.88 9.75 -27.04
CA ASN A 528 -5.92 8.97 -27.71
C ASN A 528 -5.42 8.25 -28.98
N LYS A 529 -4.21 7.68 -28.93
CA LYS A 529 -3.59 6.96 -30.06
C LYS A 529 -2.95 5.68 -29.58
N LYS A 530 -3.34 4.55 -30.19
CA LYS A 530 -2.85 3.23 -29.80
C LYS A 530 -1.43 2.90 -30.30
N ASN A 531 -0.94 3.61 -31.33
CA ASN A 531 0.28 3.26 -32.06
C ASN A 531 1.27 4.43 -32.11
N ILE A 532 1.66 4.98 -30.96
CA ILE A 532 2.77 5.94 -30.90
C ILE A 532 4.04 5.15 -30.58
N HIS A 533 5.05 5.28 -31.45
CA HIS A 533 6.38 4.80 -31.12
C HIS A 533 7.01 5.78 -30.12
N LEU A 534 7.01 5.38 -28.85
CA LEU A 534 7.56 6.15 -27.75
C LEU A 534 8.86 5.52 -27.25
N THR A 535 9.93 6.28 -27.21
CA THR A 535 11.19 5.93 -26.54
C THR A 535 11.31 6.78 -25.27
N ILE A 536 11.50 6.14 -24.12
CA ILE A 536 11.85 6.81 -22.86
C ILE A 536 13.29 6.41 -22.58
N ALA A 537 14.23 7.31 -22.83
CA ALA A 537 15.66 7.01 -22.75
C ALA A 537 16.45 8.26 -22.33
N GLU A 538 17.61 8.03 -21.71
CA GLU A 538 18.58 9.10 -21.44
C GLU A 538 19.18 9.65 -22.75
N ASP A 539 19.38 8.77 -23.74
CA ASP A 539 19.94 9.11 -25.05
C ASP A 539 18.89 8.95 -26.16
N CYS A 540 18.40 10.07 -26.70
CA CYS A 540 17.47 10.11 -27.83
C CYS A 540 18.22 10.15 -29.16
N GLU A 541 17.78 9.37 -30.16
CA GLU A 541 18.33 9.47 -31.53
C GLU A 541 17.95 10.82 -32.16
N GLU A 542 18.87 11.41 -32.95
CA GLU A 542 18.70 12.73 -33.61
C GLU A 542 17.45 12.82 -34.51
N THR A 543 16.89 11.69 -34.94
CA THR A 543 15.71 11.65 -35.83
C THR A 543 14.37 11.67 -35.09
N SER A 544 14.40 11.61 -33.75
CA SER A 544 13.20 11.58 -32.91
C SER A 544 12.84 12.96 -32.37
N ARG A 545 11.54 13.23 -32.18
CA ARG A 545 11.12 14.46 -31.50
C ARG A 545 11.44 14.32 -30.02
N HIS A 546 12.31 15.18 -29.53
CA HIS A 546 12.81 15.12 -28.17
C HIS A 546 12.04 16.08 -27.27
N TYR A 547 11.51 15.55 -26.17
CA TYR A 547 11.04 16.34 -25.03
C TYR A 547 11.94 16.04 -23.84
N LEU A 548 12.49 17.10 -23.24
CA LEU A 548 13.28 17.01 -22.01
C LEU A 548 12.42 17.45 -20.84
N ILE A 549 12.23 16.58 -19.86
CA ILE A 549 11.61 16.92 -18.58
C ILE A 549 12.71 17.45 -17.67
N ASN A 550 12.63 18.74 -17.33
CA ASN A 550 13.56 19.39 -16.42
C ASN A 550 12.80 19.86 -15.18
N ASP A 551 13.00 19.14 -14.08
CA ASP A 551 12.19 19.22 -12.87
C ASP A 551 10.69 19.12 -13.20
N PHE A 552 9.96 20.23 -13.11
CA PHE A 552 8.53 20.30 -13.36
C PHE A 552 8.15 20.86 -14.74
N THR A 553 9.11 21.25 -15.58
CA THR A 553 8.83 21.83 -16.91
C THR A 553 9.12 20.84 -18.03
N VAL A 554 8.31 20.91 -19.08
CA VAL A 554 8.55 20.18 -20.34
C VAL A 554 9.21 21.12 -21.34
N LEU A 555 10.39 20.74 -21.82
CA LEU A 555 11.15 21.47 -22.83
C LEU A 555 11.09 20.73 -24.17
N ASP A 556 11.12 21.46 -25.28
CA ASP A 556 11.29 20.89 -26.63
C ASP A 556 12.76 20.66 -27.00
N ASP A 557 12.98 20.28 -28.26
CA ASP A 557 14.28 20.04 -28.88
C ASP A 557 15.20 21.27 -28.90
N LYS A 558 14.65 22.47 -28.67
CA LYS A 558 15.41 23.73 -28.59
C LYS A 558 15.70 24.14 -27.15
N GLY A 559 15.25 23.35 -26.17
CA GLY A 559 15.33 23.69 -24.75
C GLY A 559 14.31 24.77 -24.34
N GLU A 560 13.32 25.07 -25.17
CA GLU A 560 12.27 26.03 -24.83
C GLU A 560 11.09 25.32 -24.16
N SER A 561 10.46 25.97 -23.18
CA SER A 561 9.27 25.39 -22.56
C SER A 561 8.13 25.27 -23.57
N VAL A 562 7.53 24.08 -23.63
CA VAL A 562 6.32 23.83 -24.42
C VAL A 562 5.04 24.22 -23.70
N GLU A 563 5.13 24.50 -22.40
CA GLU A 563 4.02 25.03 -21.62
C GLU A 563 3.84 26.53 -21.92
N PRO A 564 2.67 26.96 -22.43
CA PRO A 564 2.46 28.37 -22.79
C PRO A 564 2.72 29.32 -21.62
N PHE A 565 2.27 28.96 -20.41
CA PHE A 565 2.53 29.74 -19.20
C PHE A 565 4.02 30.03 -19.01
N TYR A 566 4.85 28.98 -18.93
CA TYR A 566 6.28 29.11 -18.67
C TYR A 566 7.03 29.80 -19.80
N ARG A 567 6.62 29.57 -21.06
CA ARG A 567 7.18 30.28 -22.22
C ARG A 567 6.98 31.79 -22.10
N TYR A 568 5.75 32.23 -21.82
CA TYR A 568 5.44 33.64 -21.66
C TYR A 568 6.02 34.24 -20.38
N PHE A 569 6.04 33.48 -19.29
CA PHE A 569 6.66 33.87 -18.03
C PHE A 569 8.16 34.13 -18.20
N GLN A 570 8.90 33.19 -18.81
CA GLN A 570 10.32 33.37 -19.13
C GLN A 570 10.57 34.52 -20.11
N SER A 571 9.72 34.68 -21.13
CA SER A 571 9.78 35.82 -22.06
C SER A 571 9.59 37.17 -21.36
N ALA A 572 8.71 37.22 -20.36
CA ALA A 572 8.52 38.41 -19.53
C ALA A 572 9.79 38.75 -18.76
N PHE A 573 10.40 37.79 -18.03
CA PHE A 573 11.64 38.04 -17.30
C PHE A 573 12.80 38.43 -18.20
N LYS A 574 12.91 37.81 -19.38
CA LYS A 574 13.89 38.22 -20.39
C LYS A 574 13.68 39.67 -20.81
N SER A 575 12.43 40.05 -21.10
CA SER A 575 12.07 41.43 -21.49
C SER A 575 12.30 42.44 -20.35
N LEU A 576 12.08 42.03 -19.09
CA LEU A 576 12.41 42.85 -17.90
C LEU A 576 13.92 43.08 -17.79
N GLY A 577 14.73 42.05 -18.00
CA GLY A 577 16.19 42.15 -18.03
C GLY A 577 16.69 43.06 -19.16
N GLU A 578 16.03 43.03 -20.32
CA GLU A 578 16.29 43.94 -21.44
C GLU A 578 15.75 45.37 -21.18
N GLY A 579 14.97 45.57 -20.12
CA GLY A 579 14.37 46.86 -19.76
C GLY A 579 13.12 47.24 -20.53
N ASN A 580 12.53 46.32 -21.30
CA ASN A 580 11.33 46.55 -22.10
C ASN A 580 10.06 46.20 -21.29
N MET A 581 9.61 47.16 -20.49
CA MET A 581 8.44 46.99 -19.61
C MET A 581 7.14 46.71 -20.37
N ALA A 582 6.98 47.25 -21.58
CA ALA A 582 5.77 47.04 -22.36
C ALA A 582 5.65 45.59 -22.83
N LYS A 583 6.75 45.05 -23.37
CA LYS A 583 6.83 43.65 -23.81
C LYS A 583 6.75 42.68 -22.63
N ALA A 584 7.33 43.04 -21.49
CA ALA A 584 7.20 42.26 -20.26
C ALA A 584 5.75 42.18 -19.77
N ALA A 585 5.02 43.31 -19.74
CA ALA A 585 3.62 43.35 -19.35
C ALA A 585 2.72 42.52 -20.30
N GLU A 586 2.95 42.62 -21.61
CA GLU A 586 2.23 41.82 -22.62
C GLU A 586 2.49 40.32 -22.42
N ALA A 587 3.75 39.94 -22.20
CA ALA A 587 4.10 38.55 -21.93
C ALA A 587 3.49 38.04 -20.61
N LEU A 588 3.48 38.84 -19.54
CA LEU A 588 2.80 38.47 -18.28
C LEU A 588 1.30 38.33 -18.44
N GLU A 589 0.67 39.19 -19.24
CA GLU A 589 -0.76 39.09 -19.56
C GLU A 589 -1.07 37.75 -20.26
N GLN A 590 -0.24 37.35 -21.22
CA GLN A 590 -0.35 36.03 -21.85
C GLN A 590 -0.07 34.88 -20.87
N ALA A 591 0.92 35.01 -19.98
CA ALA A 591 1.21 34.00 -18.97
C ALA A 591 0.00 33.81 -18.04
N VAL A 592 -0.49 34.89 -17.42
CA VAL A 592 -1.64 34.87 -16.50
C VAL A 592 -2.90 34.34 -17.20
N TYR A 593 -3.10 34.66 -18.48
CA TYR A 593 -4.20 34.14 -19.29
C TYR A 593 -4.11 32.62 -19.47
N HIS A 594 -2.94 32.08 -19.83
CA HIS A 594 -2.77 30.66 -20.10
C HIS A 594 -2.82 29.79 -18.85
N LYS A 595 -2.41 30.35 -17.69
CA LYS A 595 -2.29 29.69 -16.39
C LYS A 595 -1.36 28.45 -16.41
N PRO A 596 -0.62 28.16 -15.33
CA PRO A 596 0.10 26.90 -15.25
C PRO A 596 -0.88 25.73 -15.18
N PHE A 597 -0.39 24.52 -15.42
CA PHE A 597 -1.22 23.33 -15.52
C PHE A 597 -2.13 23.13 -14.30
N LEU A 598 -1.58 23.25 -13.08
CA LEU A 598 -2.34 23.09 -11.84
C LEU A 598 -3.58 23.98 -11.79
N ILE A 599 -3.40 25.29 -12.02
CA ILE A 599 -4.49 26.25 -11.92
C ILE A 599 -5.52 26.02 -13.03
N ARG A 600 -5.06 25.68 -14.24
CA ARG A 600 -5.94 25.31 -15.35
C ARG A 600 -6.77 24.08 -15.01
N PHE A 601 -6.12 23.04 -14.50
CA PHE A 601 -6.74 21.78 -14.09
C PHE A 601 -7.81 21.99 -13.01
N VAL A 602 -7.51 22.79 -11.98
CA VAL A 602 -8.46 23.12 -10.91
C VAL A 602 -9.61 24.03 -11.41
N SER A 603 -9.36 24.85 -12.43
CA SER A 603 -10.37 25.74 -13.03
C SER A 603 -11.24 25.11 -14.13
N ASP A 604 -10.95 23.88 -14.57
CA ASP A 604 -11.70 23.23 -15.65
C ASP A 604 -13.14 22.94 -15.23
N ARG A 605 -14.11 23.47 -16.00
CA ARG A 605 -15.54 23.30 -15.76
C ARG A 605 -15.94 21.83 -15.61
N ARG A 606 -15.33 20.89 -16.33
CA ARG A 606 -15.64 19.45 -16.24
C ARG A 606 -15.14 18.85 -14.93
N ALA A 607 -14.00 19.29 -14.42
CA ALA A 607 -13.52 18.93 -13.09
C ALA A 607 -14.40 19.54 -11.99
N THR A 608 -14.90 20.76 -12.21
CA THR A 608 -15.80 21.45 -11.27
C THR A 608 -17.25 20.94 -11.27
N GLN A 609 -17.67 20.22 -12.32
CA GLN A 609 -18.99 19.56 -12.38
C GLN A 609 -19.05 18.29 -11.52
N THR A 610 -17.90 17.65 -11.28
CA THR A 610 -17.75 16.50 -10.37
C THR A 610 -17.42 16.91 -8.93
N MET A 611 -16.86 18.10 -8.70
CA MET A 611 -16.59 18.67 -7.36
C MET A 611 -16.76 20.21 -7.40
N PRO A 612 -17.55 20.86 -6.52
CA PRO A 612 -17.86 22.30 -6.65
C PRO A 612 -16.59 23.19 -6.71
N SER A 613 -16.61 24.26 -7.52
CA SER A 613 -15.46 25.17 -7.73
C SER A 613 -14.92 25.82 -6.47
N ASP A 614 -15.83 26.24 -5.58
CA ASP A 614 -15.49 26.91 -4.32
C ASP A 614 -14.88 25.90 -3.34
N PHE A 615 -15.37 24.66 -3.39
CA PHE A 615 -14.81 23.53 -2.66
C PHE A 615 -13.43 23.14 -3.20
N LEU A 616 -13.17 23.22 -4.50
CA LEU A 616 -11.89 22.86 -5.13
C LEU A 616 -10.78 23.90 -4.92
N MET A 617 -11.07 25.20 -4.85
CA MET A 617 -10.04 26.21 -4.54
C MET A 617 -9.72 26.23 -3.05
N GLU A 618 -10.74 26.11 -2.18
CA GLU A 618 -10.55 25.94 -0.74
C GLU A 618 -9.90 24.58 -0.41
N LYS A 619 -10.22 23.51 -1.15
CA LYS A 619 -9.57 22.20 -1.03
C LYS A 619 -8.26 22.07 -1.77
N ALA A 620 -7.97 22.77 -2.86
CA ALA A 620 -6.63 22.77 -3.43
C ALA A 620 -5.69 23.40 -2.41
N ALA A 621 -6.10 24.51 -1.78
CA ALA A 621 -5.41 25.07 -0.62
C ALA A 621 -5.39 24.10 0.59
N ASP A 622 -6.48 23.37 0.90
CA ASP A 622 -6.55 22.39 2.02
C ASP A 622 -5.86 21.04 1.70
N VAL A 623 -5.67 20.68 0.43
CA VAL A 623 -5.01 19.47 -0.09
C VAL A 623 -3.53 19.75 -0.17
N ILE A 624 -3.12 20.91 -0.72
CA ILE A 624 -1.79 21.48 -0.51
C ILE A 624 -1.53 21.52 0.99
N TYR A 625 -2.39 22.14 1.80
CA TYR A 625 -2.23 22.17 3.25
C TYR A 625 -2.22 20.79 3.93
N LYS A 626 -2.97 19.78 3.47
CA LYS A 626 -2.98 18.42 4.07
C LYS A 626 -1.81 17.54 3.64
N ILE A 627 -1.34 17.73 2.42
CA ILE A 627 -0.07 17.22 1.90
C ILE A 627 1.06 17.82 2.75
N TYR A 628 1.02 19.14 3.00
CA TYR A 628 2.00 19.88 3.81
C TYR A 628 1.89 19.61 5.33
N ALA A 629 0.70 19.39 5.88
CA ALA A 629 0.44 19.30 7.34
C ALA A 629 0.47 17.87 7.88
N THR A 630 0.55 16.84 7.03
CA THR A 630 0.54 15.44 7.50
C THR A 630 1.81 14.67 7.13
N TYR A 631 2.86 14.93 7.90
CA TYR A 631 4.04 14.07 8.13
C TYR A 631 5.08 13.93 7.00
N TYR A 632 6.35 13.86 7.46
CA TYR A 632 7.61 13.45 6.81
C TYR A 632 8.52 14.54 6.26
N ASP A 633 9.16 15.23 7.21
CA ASP A 633 10.48 15.82 7.01
C ASP A 633 11.47 14.66 6.80
N GLY A 634 11.86 14.34 5.55
CA GLY A 634 12.89 13.31 5.27
C GLY A 634 12.88 12.61 3.91
N ASP A 635 11.73 12.39 3.27
CA ASP A 635 11.67 11.66 2.00
C ASP A 635 11.84 12.64 0.82
N ARG A 636 13.01 12.60 0.17
CA ARG A 636 13.34 13.46 -0.99
C ARG A 636 12.28 13.40 -2.10
N LYS A 637 11.56 12.29 -2.24
CA LYS A 637 10.56 12.10 -3.29
C LYS A 637 9.22 12.78 -2.98
N MET A 638 8.89 12.93 -1.69
CA MET A 638 7.73 13.71 -1.25
C MET A 638 7.95 15.20 -1.46
N ASN A 639 9.14 15.67 -1.05
CA ASN A 639 9.53 17.06 -1.26
C ASN A 639 9.46 17.44 -2.76
N TYR A 640 9.75 16.53 -3.67
CA TYR A 640 9.69 16.81 -5.11
C TYR A 640 8.28 17.18 -5.62
N ILE A 641 7.26 16.38 -5.31
CA ILE A 641 5.88 16.64 -5.77
C ILE A 641 5.34 17.91 -5.12
N ASP A 642 5.63 18.07 -3.82
CA ASP A 642 5.21 19.23 -3.04
C ASP A 642 5.85 20.51 -3.57
N ASN A 643 7.16 20.46 -3.85
CA ASN A 643 7.90 21.57 -4.45
C ASN A 643 7.34 21.92 -5.84
N MET A 644 7.01 20.94 -6.68
CA MET A 644 6.45 21.22 -8.00
C MET A 644 5.11 21.97 -7.91
N ILE A 645 4.18 21.49 -7.07
CA ILE A 645 2.88 22.14 -6.86
C ILE A 645 3.08 23.54 -6.28
N GLN A 646 4.05 23.69 -5.36
CA GLN A 646 4.43 24.97 -4.78
C GLN A 646 4.93 25.95 -5.83
N ILE A 647 5.86 25.51 -6.69
CA ILE A 647 6.50 26.35 -7.69
C ILE A 647 5.48 26.82 -8.72
N GLU A 648 4.59 25.95 -9.23
CA GLU A 648 3.52 26.39 -10.14
C GLU A 648 2.61 27.45 -9.52
N ALA A 649 2.26 27.29 -8.24
CA ALA A 649 1.44 28.26 -7.53
C ALA A 649 2.19 29.59 -7.31
N GLN A 650 3.44 29.53 -6.88
CA GLN A 650 4.29 30.71 -6.65
C GLN A 650 4.56 31.45 -7.96
N ASP A 651 4.92 30.76 -9.03
CA ASP A 651 5.21 31.37 -10.32
C ASP A 651 3.97 32.08 -10.89
N TYR A 652 2.79 31.48 -10.73
CA TYR A 652 1.53 32.13 -11.09
C TYR A 652 1.22 33.35 -10.21
N GLY A 653 1.40 33.23 -8.89
CA GLY A 653 1.22 34.34 -7.96
C GLY A 653 2.14 35.51 -8.29
N MET A 654 3.40 35.23 -8.62
CA MET A 654 4.37 36.23 -9.03
C MET A 654 3.98 36.88 -10.36
N ALA A 655 3.57 36.08 -11.35
CA ALA A 655 3.11 36.60 -12.63
C ALA A 655 1.92 37.57 -12.47
N ALA A 656 0.94 37.19 -11.64
CA ALA A 656 -0.23 38.01 -11.34
C ALA A 656 0.14 39.29 -10.57
N ALA A 657 1.05 39.21 -9.59
CA ALA A 657 1.53 40.37 -8.85
C ALA A 657 2.27 41.37 -9.74
N LEU A 658 3.18 40.90 -10.60
CA LEU A 658 3.90 41.75 -11.54
C LEU A 658 2.97 42.38 -12.57
N LEU A 659 1.99 41.62 -13.09
CA LEU A 659 0.99 42.16 -14.01
C LEU A 659 0.12 43.22 -13.30
N SER A 660 -0.25 42.98 -12.05
CA SER A 660 -0.99 43.95 -11.23
C SER A 660 -0.25 45.27 -11.10
N TYR A 661 1.07 45.22 -10.85
CA TYR A 661 1.93 46.39 -10.83
C TYR A 661 1.90 47.17 -12.15
N PHE A 662 2.07 46.46 -13.29
CA PHE A 662 2.02 47.10 -14.61
C PHE A 662 0.67 47.73 -14.94
N LYS A 663 -0.44 47.10 -14.54
CA LYS A 663 -1.81 47.61 -14.74
C LYS A 663 -2.11 48.79 -13.82
N GLY A 664 -1.62 48.75 -12.58
CA GLY A 664 -1.75 49.85 -11.60
C GLY A 664 -1.04 51.12 -12.05
N ALA A 665 0.12 50.98 -12.70
CA ALA A 665 0.84 52.09 -13.31
C ALA A 665 0.16 52.67 -14.57
N ARG A 666 -0.72 51.91 -15.23
CA ARG A 666 -1.42 52.26 -16.48
C ARG A 666 -2.90 52.64 -16.29
N GLU A 667 -3.29 53.03 -15.08
CA GLU A 667 -4.61 53.54 -14.68
C GLU A 667 -5.76 52.51 -14.51
N SER A 668 -5.52 51.21 -14.67
CA SER A 668 -6.55 50.18 -14.42
C SER A 668 -6.55 49.71 -12.95
N ARG A 669 -7.02 50.57 -12.03
CA ARG A 669 -6.99 50.29 -10.57
C ARG A 669 -7.79 49.04 -10.18
N GLU A 670 -8.91 48.78 -10.84
CA GLU A 670 -9.78 47.64 -10.53
C GLU A 670 -9.16 46.31 -10.95
N GLU A 671 -8.60 46.22 -12.17
CA GLU A 671 -7.90 45.02 -12.64
C GLU A 671 -6.63 44.77 -11.83
N SER A 672 -5.89 45.83 -11.49
CA SER A 672 -4.72 45.76 -10.62
C SER A 672 -5.09 45.16 -9.26
N ALA A 673 -6.16 45.66 -8.62
CA ALA A 673 -6.63 45.12 -7.34
C ALA A 673 -7.11 43.67 -7.44
N ALA A 674 -7.79 43.30 -8.54
CA ALA A 674 -8.26 41.94 -8.78
C ALA A 674 -7.10 40.95 -8.94
N LEU A 675 -6.09 41.30 -9.76
CA LEU A 675 -4.88 40.49 -9.97
C LEU A 675 -4.05 40.36 -8.69
N LEU A 676 -3.97 41.42 -7.89
CA LEU A 676 -3.24 41.37 -6.62
C LEU A 676 -3.95 40.48 -5.61
N LYS A 677 -5.28 40.54 -5.58
CA LYS A 677 -6.10 39.62 -4.79
C LYS A 677 -5.90 38.18 -5.25
N GLU A 678 -5.86 37.92 -6.56
CA GLU A 678 -5.55 36.59 -7.11
C GLU A 678 -4.13 36.13 -6.74
N ALA A 679 -3.12 37.00 -6.86
CA ALA A 679 -1.75 36.71 -6.42
C ALA A 679 -1.67 36.34 -4.93
N SER A 680 -2.41 37.07 -4.08
CA SER A 680 -2.50 36.80 -2.64
C SER A 680 -3.14 35.45 -2.31
N LEU A 681 -3.85 34.82 -3.25
CA LEU A 681 -4.33 33.44 -3.08
C LEU A 681 -3.23 32.39 -3.24
N PHE A 682 -2.03 32.76 -3.71
CA PHE A 682 -0.95 31.81 -4.00
C PHE A 682 0.35 32.14 -3.27
N MET A 683 0.69 33.41 -3.07
CA MET A 683 1.92 33.83 -2.39
C MET A 683 1.64 34.72 -1.18
N ALA A 684 2.46 34.59 -0.13
CA ALA A 684 2.56 35.61 0.90
C ALA A 684 3.36 36.81 0.36
N LYS A 685 3.23 37.97 1.02
CA LYS A 685 4.04 39.13 0.68
C LYS A 685 5.52 38.80 0.78
N GLU A 686 5.93 38.17 1.87
CA GLU A 686 7.31 37.81 2.16
C GLU A 686 7.87 36.91 1.05
N ASP A 687 7.07 35.96 0.55
CA ASP A 687 7.47 35.10 -0.57
C ASP A 687 7.66 35.89 -1.87
N ILE A 688 6.87 36.92 -2.14
CA ILE A 688 7.04 37.80 -3.32
C ILE A 688 8.33 38.62 -3.18
N MET A 689 8.63 39.08 -1.96
CA MET A 689 9.84 39.84 -1.65
C MET A 689 11.10 38.95 -1.67
N ASP A 690 10.97 37.67 -1.31
CA ASP A 690 12.05 36.69 -1.24
C ASP A 690 12.21 35.83 -2.51
N TYR A 691 11.27 35.90 -3.45
CA TYR A 691 11.24 35.09 -4.66
C TYR A 691 12.59 35.19 -5.40
N PRO A 692 13.18 34.05 -5.82
CA PRO A 692 14.62 33.92 -5.97
C PRO A 692 15.28 34.98 -6.86
N ARG A 693 16.34 35.62 -6.33
CA ARG A 693 17.15 36.67 -6.96
C ARG A 693 17.97 36.22 -8.18
N TRP A 694 17.79 35.02 -8.73
CA TRP A 694 18.50 34.60 -9.95
C TRP A 694 18.06 35.31 -11.23
N ALA A 695 17.05 36.18 -11.15
CA ALA A 695 16.88 37.30 -12.09
C ALA A 695 17.96 38.39 -11.91
N TYR A 696 19.23 38.00 -11.70
CA TYR A 696 20.42 38.78 -11.31
C TYR A 696 20.88 39.86 -12.32
N HIS A 697 20.02 40.25 -13.26
CA HIS A 697 20.32 41.30 -14.25
C HIS A 697 19.33 42.47 -14.22
N ALA A 698 18.42 42.52 -13.24
CA ALA A 698 17.39 43.57 -13.16
C ALA A 698 17.33 44.32 -11.81
N ASP A 699 18.38 44.29 -10.99
CA ASP A 699 18.40 44.82 -9.61
C ASP A 699 17.94 46.29 -9.48
N ALA A 700 18.16 47.14 -10.50
CA ALA A 700 17.78 48.54 -10.43
C ALA A 700 16.27 48.81 -10.68
N LYS A 701 15.47 47.82 -11.10
CA LYS A 701 14.09 48.04 -11.59
C LYS A 701 12.99 47.35 -10.80
N PHE A 702 13.34 46.48 -9.85
CA PHE A 702 12.34 45.85 -8.97
C PHE A 702 11.99 46.68 -7.73
N GLY A 703 12.74 47.75 -7.41
CA GLY A 703 12.46 48.63 -6.27
C GLY A 703 11.03 49.19 -6.31
N ASP A 704 10.60 49.74 -7.44
CA ASP A 704 9.24 50.27 -7.61
C ASP A 704 8.15 49.20 -7.48
N PHE A 705 8.45 47.97 -7.89
CA PHE A 705 7.54 46.82 -7.73
C PHE A 705 7.41 46.43 -6.26
N TYR A 706 8.52 46.35 -5.54
CA TYR A 706 8.50 46.04 -4.10
C TYR A 706 7.81 47.14 -3.29
N ASP A 707 8.06 48.41 -3.60
CA ASP A 707 7.32 49.54 -3.03
C ASP A 707 5.81 49.44 -3.31
N PHE A 708 5.43 48.97 -4.51
CA PHE A 708 4.03 48.73 -4.85
C PHE A 708 3.43 47.61 -4.01
N ILE A 709 4.15 46.50 -3.80
CA ILE A 709 3.70 45.40 -2.93
C ILE A 709 3.56 45.88 -1.48
N GLU A 710 4.53 46.65 -0.96
CA GLU A 710 4.46 47.22 0.39
C GLU A 710 3.26 48.16 0.58
N LYS A 711 2.97 49.03 -0.40
CA LYS A 711 1.81 49.92 -0.35
C LYS A 711 0.47 49.18 -0.35
N ASN A 712 0.44 47.92 -0.79
CA ASN A 712 -0.75 47.08 -0.87
C ASN A 712 -0.76 45.90 0.13
N ASP A 713 0.03 45.99 1.21
CA ASP A 713 0.15 44.98 2.27
C ASP A 713 -1.20 44.48 2.83
N ALA A 714 -2.19 45.37 2.92
CA ALA A 714 -3.54 45.06 3.39
C ALA A 714 -4.26 43.97 2.57
N VAL A 715 -3.84 43.73 1.31
CA VAL A 715 -4.39 42.67 0.45
C VAL A 715 -3.80 41.31 0.83
N PHE A 716 -2.56 41.25 1.29
CA PHE A 716 -1.85 40.03 1.64
C PHE A 716 -2.09 39.58 3.10
N SER A 717 -2.49 40.50 3.99
CA SER A 717 -2.68 40.25 5.43
C SER A 717 -3.88 39.38 5.83
N ARG A 718 -4.60 38.79 4.86
CA ARG A 718 -5.75 37.90 5.12
C ARG A 718 -5.47 36.41 4.92
N ARG A 719 -4.22 35.99 4.66
CA ARG A 719 -3.89 34.58 4.44
C ARG A 719 -3.31 33.90 5.68
N ILE A 720 -3.72 32.65 5.87
CA ILE A 720 -3.17 31.69 6.83
C ILE A 720 -1.93 31.06 6.16
N MET A 721 -0.72 31.37 6.66
CA MET A 721 0.54 30.87 6.09
C MET A 721 0.68 29.34 6.21
N PRO A 722 1.28 28.64 5.22
CA PRO A 722 1.75 27.27 5.37
C PRO A 722 2.92 27.20 6.36
N ARG A 723 2.99 26.15 7.20
CA ARG A 723 3.83 26.11 8.42
C ARG A 723 5.20 25.41 8.24
N ALA A 724 6.21 26.06 8.82
CA ALA A 724 7.40 25.61 9.58
C ALA A 724 8.10 24.26 9.27
N GLY A 725 9.40 24.33 9.00
CA GLY A 725 10.34 23.20 9.03
C GLY A 725 11.02 22.84 7.69
N VAL A 726 10.54 23.37 6.57
CA VAL A 726 11.17 23.15 5.26
C VAL A 726 12.39 24.05 5.11
N SER A 727 13.50 23.49 4.61
CA SER A 727 14.70 24.26 4.26
C SER A 727 14.32 25.28 3.18
N VAL A 728 14.37 26.56 3.55
CA VAL A 728 14.05 27.68 2.67
C VAL A 728 15.18 27.88 1.65
N GLU A 729 16.43 27.68 2.07
CA GLU A 729 17.61 27.78 1.20
C GLU A 729 18.87 27.22 1.89
N THR A 730 19.95 27.06 1.11
CA THR A 730 21.31 26.82 1.63
C THR A 730 22.18 28.07 1.48
N TYR A 731 23.01 28.37 2.48
CA TYR A 731 23.91 29.52 2.48
C TYR A 731 25.23 29.19 3.20
N LYS A 732 26.35 29.24 2.47
CA LYS A 732 27.72 28.96 2.99
C LYS A 732 27.85 27.65 3.79
N GLY A 733 27.15 26.60 3.35
CA GLY A 733 27.13 25.29 4.00
C GLY A 733 26.15 25.16 5.17
N PHE A 734 25.23 26.11 5.33
CA PHE A 734 24.12 26.04 6.26
C PHE A 734 22.78 25.86 5.54
N ASN A 735 21.92 24.97 6.04
CA ASN A 735 20.50 24.93 5.72
C ASN A 735 19.77 25.99 6.55
N ILE A 736 19.13 26.96 5.89
CA ILE A 736 18.26 27.95 6.54
C ILE A 736 16.82 27.43 6.49
N VAL A 737 16.19 27.31 7.65
CA VAL A 737 14.83 26.80 7.86
C VAL A 737 14.00 27.84 8.63
N TRP A 738 12.70 27.91 8.39
CA TRP A 738 11.80 28.81 9.13
C TRP A 738 10.92 28.04 10.12
N HIS A 739 10.73 28.57 11.33
CA HIS A 739 9.87 28.00 12.37
C HIS A 739 9.39 29.05 13.40
N GLU A 740 8.07 29.13 13.64
CA GLU A 740 7.43 29.98 14.68
C GLU A 740 8.01 31.42 14.74
N ASP A 741 8.06 32.09 13.59
CA ASP A 741 8.52 33.49 13.41
C ASP A 741 10.04 33.71 13.44
N PHE A 742 10.82 32.63 13.42
CA PHE A 742 12.28 32.71 13.35
C PHE A 742 12.85 31.88 12.21
N TYR A 743 13.94 32.36 11.62
CA TYR A 743 14.81 31.60 10.73
C TYR A 743 15.91 30.96 11.57
N PHE A 744 16.20 29.70 11.31
CA PHE A 744 17.30 28.95 11.90
C PHE A 744 18.26 28.56 10.79
N ALA A 745 19.54 28.88 10.90
CA ALA A 745 20.57 28.29 10.05
C ALA A 745 21.28 27.18 10.80
N LEU A 746 21.40 26.02 10.18
CA LEU A 746 22.01 24.81 10.73
C LEU A 746 23.06 24.33 9.73
N PRO A 747 24.22 23.83 10.15
CA PRO A 747 25.19 23.29 9.21
C PRO A 747 24.59 22.12 8.44
N GLU A 748 24.87 22.00 7.14
CA GLU A 748 24.28 20.95 6.28
C GLU A 748 24.56 19.53 6.78
N ASN A 749 25.68 19.33 7.50
CA ASN A 749 26.07 18.05 8.09
C ASN A 749 25.30 17.67 9.37
N GLU A 750 24.52 18.59 9.95
CA GLU A 750 23.77 18.36 11.19
C GLU A 750 22.38 17.74 11.00
N GLY A 751 22.02 17.51 9.74
CA GLY A 751 20.74 16.93 9.32
C GLY A 751 19.59 17.95 9.37
N GLN A 752 18.37 17.44 9.39
CA GLN A 752 17.15 18.26 9.37
C GLN A 752 16.94 19.05 10.68
N PHE A 753 16.19 20.13 10.57
CA PHE A 753 15.82 20.95 11.71
C PHE A 753 14.94 20.20 12.70
N SER A 754 15.29 20.30 13.97
CA SER A 754 14.59 19.71 15.08
C SER A 754 14.51 20.75 16.18
N LEU A 755 13.30 21.25 16.41
CA LEU A 755 13.02 22.17 17.51
C LEU A 755 13.46 21.58 18.85
N VAL A 756 13.41 20.25 18.99
CA VAL A 756 13.89 19.52 20.17
C VAL A 756 15.41 19.58 20.27
N LYS A 757 16.17 19.40 19.18
CA LYS A 757 17.64 19.62 19.20
C LYS A 757 17.99 21.06 19.54
N TYR A 758 17.30 22.03 18.94
CA TYR A 758 17.52 23.46 19.19
C TYR A 758 17.26 23.84 20.66
N LYS A 759 16.07 23.47 21.20
CA LYS A 759 15.72 23.70 22.61
C LYS A 759 16.71 23.05 23.57
N ASN A 760 17.30 21.92 23.17
CA ASN A 760 18.33 21.22 23.94
C ASN A 760 19.77 21.65 23.62
N LYS A 761 19.98 22.71 22.80
CA LYS A 761 21.29 23.21 22.35
C LYS A 761 22.22 22.12 21.80
N ARG A 762 21.66 21.22 20.98
CA ARG A 762 22.39 20.08 20.36
C ARG A 762 22.89 20.36 18.96
N TYR A 763 22.68 21.57 18.44
CA TYR A 763 23.34 22.03 17.23
C TYR A 763 24.67 22.65 17.61
N GLU A 764 25.75 22.24 16.94
CA GLU A 764 27.09 22.81 17.07
C GLU A 764 27.08 24.30 16.69
N ASN A 765 26.42 24.64 15.57
CA ASN A 765 26.35 26.02 15.09
C ASN A 765 24.94 26.35 14.57
N CYS A 766 24.02 26.74 15.45
CA CYS A 766 22.68 27.19 15.06
C CYS A 766 22.55 28.71 15.19
N PHE A 767 22.31 29.40 14.08
CA PHE A 767 21.95 30.82 14.09
C PHE A 767 20.44 30.96 14.10
N VAL A 768 19.93 31.90 14.88
CA VAL A 768 18.50 32.18 14.95
C VAL A 768 18.28 33.67 14.84
N ALA A 769 17.41 34.08 13.93
CA ALA A 769 17.00 35.46 13.81
C ALA A 769 15.56 35.59 13.32
N LYS A 770 14.98 36.79 13.39
CA LYS A 770 13.59 37.00 12.97
C LYS A 770 13.47 37.05 11.46
N THR A 771 14.53 37.46 10.79
CA THR A 771 14.60 37.51 9.34
C THR A 771 15.72 36.65 8.79
N ARG A 772 15.53 36.16 7.56
CA ARG A 772 16.54 35.41 6.82
C ARG A 772 17.84 36.19 6.65
N HIS A 773 17.74 37.51 6.45
CA HIS A 773 18.88 38.40 6.28
C HIS A 773 19.72 38.47 7.55
N GLU A 774 19.09 38.65 8.71
CA GLU A 774 19.79 38.66 10.01
C GLU A 774 20.52 37.33 10.29
N VAL A 775 19.95 36.20 9.87
CA VAL A 775 20.61 34.89 9.95
C VAL A 775 21.85 34.83 9.06
N LYS A 776 21.77 35.33 7.82
CA LYS A 776 22.93 35.39 6.90
C LYS A 776 24.01 36.32 7.41
N ASP A 777 23.63 37.49 7.94
CA ASP A 777 24.57 38.43 8.55
C ASP A 777 25.27 37.80 9.76
N SER A 778 24.55 36.96 10.52
CA SER A 778 25.13 36.17 11.62
C SER A 778 26.14 35.12 11.14
N ILE A 779 25.88 34.47 10.00
CA ILE A 779 26.82 33.53 9.36
C ILE A 779 28.04 34.29 8.83
N ASP A 780 27.82 35.43 8.16
CA ASP A 780 28.86 36.25 7.54
C ASP A 780 29.79 36.89 8.57
N ALA A 781 29.23 37.39 9.68
CA ALA A 781 29.99 37.99 10.76
C ALA A 781 31.01 37.03 11.41
N LEU A 782 30.76 35.72 11.33
CA LEU A 782 31.66 34.70 11.85
C LEU A 782 32.72 34.24 10.85
N GLY A 783 32.63 34.65 9.58
CA GLY A 783 33.57 34.24 8.54
C GLY A 783 33.58 32.73 8.28
N LEU A 784 32.53 32.00 8.67
CA LEU A 784 32.42 30.56 8.49
C LEU A 784 31.97 30.26 7.05
N ASP A 785 32.80 29.56 6.29
CA ASP A 785 32.44 29.01 4.97
C ASP A 785 32.59 27.48 5.00
N TYR A 786 31.51 26.80 5.39
CA TYR A 786 31.45 25.33 5.44
C TYR A 786 31.44 24.69 4.04
N SER A 787 31.38 25.48 2.96
CA SER A 787 31.45 24.95 1.59
C SER A 787 32.85 24.44 1.22
N GLN A 788 33.91 24.94 1.87
CA GLN A 788 35.30 24.57 1.55
C GLN A 788 35.73 23.22 2.14
N GLU A 789 35.14 22.76 3.25
CA GLU A 789 35.43 21.42 3.81
C GLU A 789 34.91 20.27 2.92
N LYS A 790 33.97 20.52 2.00
CA LYS A 790 33.54 19.53 1.00
C LYS A 790 34.58 19.27 -0.09
N GLY A 791 35.59 20.14 -0.25
CA GLY A 791 36.60 20.06 -1.31
C GLY A 791 37.49 18.82 -1.25
N THR A 792 37.78 18.31 -0.04
CA THR A 792 38.69 17.17 0.15
C THR A 792 38.01 15.80 0.08
N ALA A 793 36.68 15.72 0.25
CA ALA A 793 35.93 14.47 0.10
C ALA A 793 35.48 14.20 -1.35
N LYS A 794 35.36 15.24 -2.18
CA LYS A 794 34.82 15.12 -3.55
C LYS A 794 35.86 14.59 -4.56
N GLU A 795 37.15 14.87 -4.38
CA GLU A 795 38.21 14.37 -5.27
C GLU A 795 38.41 12.84 -5.23
N ALA A 796 37.97 12.15 -4.17
CA ALA A 796 37.98 10.68 -4.11
C ALA A 796 36.84 10.03 -4.91
N SER A 797 35.77 10.78 -5.24
CA SER A 797 34.57 10.26 -5.90
C SER A 797 34.64 10.25 -7.44
N GLY A 798 35.59 10.99 -8.03
CA GLY A 798 35.73 11.14 -9.49
C GLY A 798 36.22 9.92 -10.26
N ARG A 799 36.54 8.80 -9.59
CA ARG A 799 37.07 7.58 -10.23
C ARG A 799 36.14 6.36 -10.15
N ILE A 800 35.04 6.44 -9.41
CA ILE A 800 34.11 5.31 -9.25
C ILE A 800 32.98 5.48 -10.26
N LEU A 801 32.94 4.59 -11.25
CA LEU A 801 31.93 4.64 -12.31
C LEU A 801 30.64 3.91 -11.97
N LEU A 802 30.69 2.95 -11.06
CA LEU A 802 29.55 2.16 -10.56
C LEU A 802 29.87 1.61 -9.16
N ASP A 803 28.96 1.81 -8.21
CA ASP A 803 28.98 1.18 -6.88
C ASP A 803 27.58 0.61 -6.61
N ALA A 804 27.44 -0.72 -6.72
CA ALA A 804 26.17 -1.41 -6.50
C ALA A 804 26.40 -2.82 -5.93
N GLN A 805 25.69 -3.15 -4.85
CA GLN A 805 25.61 -4.50 -4.27
C GLN A 805 26.96 -5.18 -3.94
N GLY A 806 27.94 -4.43 -3.43
CA GLY A 806 29.25 -4.99 -3.06
C GLY A 806 30.24 -5.10 -4.23
N PHE A 807 29.93 -4.47 -5.37
CA PHE A 807 30.83 -4.38 -6.51
C PHE A 807 31.18 -2.92 -6.82
N ARG A 808 32.46 -2.66 -7.06
CA ARG A 808 32.99 -1.33 -7.42
C ARG A 808 33.69 -1.39 -8.77
N VAL A 809 33.43 -0.45 -9.67
CA VAL A 809 34.15 -0.32 -10.95
C VAL A 809 34.94 0.99 -10.99
N ILE A 810 36.25 0.88 -11.18
CA ILE A 810 37.18 2.01 -11.26
C ILE A 810 37.82 2.03 -12.65
N LYS A 811 37.85 3.18 -13.33
CA LYS A 811 38.59 3.31 -14.60
C LYS A 811 40.00 3.83 -14.32
N GLU A 812 41.00 3.09 -14.76
CA GLU A 812 42.41 3.50 -14.72
C GLU A 812 43.04 3.30 -16.10
N GLY A 813 43.32 4.42 -16.78
CA GLY A 813 43.77 4.42 -18.18
C GLY A 813 42.71 3.87 -19.13
N ASP A 814 43.13 2.97 -20.02
CA ASP A 814 42.25 2.31 -21.01
C ASP A 814 41.53 1.07 -20.47
N MET A 815 41.63 0.81 -19.16
CA MET A 815 41.10 -0.38 -18.51
C MET A 815 40.13 -0.03 -17.37
N TYR A 816 39.14 -0.89 -17.17
CA TYR A 816 38.18 -0.86 -16.08
C TYR A 816 38.52 -1.98 -15.09
N TYR A 817 38.61 -1.65 -13.82
CA TYR A 817 38.91 -2.57 -12.72
C TYR A 817 37.63 -2.79 -11.93
N CYS A 818 37.11 -4.02 -11.95
CA CYS A 818 35.93 -4.43 -11.19
C CYS A 818 36.38 -5.14 -9.92
N PHE A 819 35.99 -4.60 -8.76
CA PHE A 819 36.21 -5.17 -7.44
C PHE A 819 34.93 -5.85 -7.01
N ALA A 820 34.99 -7.14 -6.73
CA ALA A 820 33.89 -7.93 -6.21
C ALA A 820 34.16 -8.30 -4.76
N ALA A 821 33.34 -7.83 -3.82
CA ALA A 821 33.33 -8.29 -2.45
C ALA A 821 32.23 -9.36 -2.31
N PRO A 822 32.56 -10.66 -2.39
CA PRO A 822 31.58 -11.71 -2.20
C PRO A 822 30.94 -11.57 -0.81
N THR A 823 29.61 -11.54 -0.79
CA THR A 823 28.81 -11.35 0.42
C THR A 823 29.17 -12.39 1.49
N GLY A 824 29.89 -11.97 2.53
CA GLY A 824 30.14 -12.79 3.73
C GLY A 824 31.60 -13.16 4.06
N ARG A 825 32.63 -12.64 3.39
CA ARG A 825 34.04 -12.79 3.83
C ARG A 825 34.65 -11.49 4.34
N GLN A 826 35.62 -11.61 5.25
CA GLN A 826 36.31 -10.49 5.90
C GLN A 826 37.02 -9.59 4.89
N VAL A 827 37.03 -8.29 5.20
CA VAL A 827 37.71 -7.21 4.47
C VAL A 827 39.17 -7.59 4.20
N GLY A 828 39.52 -7.88 2.93
CA GLY A 828 40.89 -8.21 2.53
C GLY A 828 41.04 -9.09 1.27
N GLU A 829 40.01 -9.84 0.86
CA GLU A 829 40.03 -10.70 -0.34
C GLU A 829 39.07 -10.19 -1.43
N GLU A 830 39.31 -8.99 -1.96
CA GLU A 830 38.55 -8.50 -3.12
C GLU A 830 39.04 -9.21 -4.40
N LEU A 831 38.13 -9.82 -5.14
CA LEU A 831 38.42 -10.33 -6.48
C LEU A 831 38.46 -9.16 -7.45
N VAL A 832 39.61 -8.92 -8.07
CA VAL A 832 39.82 -7.83 -9.04
C VAL A 832 39.84 -8.38 -10.45
N PHE A 833 38.90 -7.92 -11.28
CA PHE A 833 38.85 -8.25 -12.70
C PHE A 833 39.18 -7.03 -13.54
N LYS A 834 39.95 -7.23 -14.60
CA LYS A 834 40.22 -6.19 -15.59
C LYS A 834 39.31 -6.39 -16.79
N ALA A 835 38.62 -5.32 -17.19
CA ALA A 835 37.80 -5.25 -18.39
C ALA A 835 38.32 -4.13 -19.30
N ARG A 836 38.29 -4.34 -20.62
CA ARG A 836 38.74 -3.36 -21.61
C ARG A 836 37.66 -2.31 -21.92
N SER A 837 36.42 -2.59 -21.52
CA SER A 837 35.29 -1.68 -21.70
C SER A 837 34.31 -1.76 -20.53
N LEU A 838 33.51 -0.71 -20.35
CA LEU A 838 32.46 -0.69 -19.32
C LEU A 838 31.39 -1.76 -19.56
N LEU A 839 31.14 -2.14 -20.82
CA LEU A 839 30.21 -3.20 -21.19
C LEU A 839 30.72 -4.58 -20.74
N GLU A 840 32.00 -4.85 -20.97
CA GLU A 840 32.66 -6.08 -20.51
C GLU A 840 32.69 -6.15 -18.97
N ALA A 841 32.94 -5.03 -18.30
CA ALA A 841 32.83 -4.91 -16.84
C ALA A 841 31.42 -5.28 -16.34
N LYS A 842 30.36 -4.74 -16.97
CA LYS A 842 28.96 -5.04 -16.63
C LYS A 842 28.61 -6.52 -16.85
N LEU A 843 29.09 -7.13 -17.94
CA LEU A 843 28.85 -8.55 -18.25
C LEU A 843 29.51 -9.49 -17.25
N VAL A 844 30.75 -9.20 -16.85
CA VAL A 844 31.46 -9.97 -15.80
C VAL A 844 30.70 -9.89 -14.47
N LEU A 845 30.24 -8.68 -14.09
CA LEU A 845 29.47 -8.48 -12.86
C LEU A 845 28.12 -9.19 -12.88
N GLN A 846 27.40 -9.15 -14.00
CA GLN A 846 26.14 -9.90 -14.16
C GLN A 846 26.35 -11.40 -14.01
N THR A 847 27.44 -11.94 -14.56
CA THR A 847 27.78 -13.36 -14.45
C THR A 847 28.06 -13.77 -13.00
N PHE A 848 28.73 -12.91 -12.22
CA PHE A 848 28.98 -13.14 -10.80
C PHE A 848 27.74 -12.94 -9.91
N SER A 849 26.83 -12.05 -10.27
CA SER A 849 25.57 -11.84 -9.53
C SER A 849 24.54 -12.97 -9.71
N GLY A 850 24.72 -13.80 -10.75
CA GLY A 850 23.88 -14.96 -11.05
C GLY A 850 24.43 -16.31 -10.56
N LEU A 851 25.64 -16.32 -10.00
CA LEU A 851 26.26 -17.46 -9.30
C LEU A 851 26.01 -17.34 -7.80
#